data_AF-A0A4P5ZAE1-F1
#
_entry.id   AF-A0A4P5ZAE1-F1
#
_cell.length_a   1.000
_cell.length_b   1.000
_cell.length_c   1.000
_cell.angle_alpha   90.00
_cell.angle_beta   90.00
_cell.angle_gamma   90.00
#
_symmetry.space_group_name_H-M   'P 1'
#
loop_
_entity.id
_entity.type
_entity.pdbx_description
1 polymer ?
#
loop_
_entity_poly.entity_id
_entity_poly.type
_entity_poly.pdbx_seq_one_letter_code
_entity_poly.pdbx_strand_id
1 'polypeptide(L)'
;MIPVCKNFIPLPLCLVAWLWFSSGVQAQTTAFTYQGQLSDGGSPATGRYEFQFTLWDSLSAGSPAAAATLGTPGGVGVTNGLFAVVLDFGVGALNGQPRWIETAVRTNGSAAAFTTVVPRQSVPFAPYAVFATLAGGAASGSISNAALAANAVTAAKITPGEVVKGINNLKDAVTLQAGANVALNTVGNTITISATTTPPGTGAAWGVGGNLGTAAGNYVGTADDKPLEMRVNNTRAMRLELNGAGQPNVIGGNTNNTLGAGLVGTVIAGGATNSIGATSHWSAIGGGRANSIRDNAQLSGISGGYANEIQTGAQYAVIGGGYNNRLQSNGTAAVIGGGYLNTVGASAPYAVLAGGRENLIQYNVSYATISGGYRNTNETSAQYSTIGGGIQNTIRSNAQSTVISGGYGNAIEANAHYSRVGGGRENLVQTDAYYVTLGGGYHNTNQTAAHFTTLGGGLQNTIQSNAPYAVIGGGFGNTIATNAASALISGGRFNTIQSNALYSTIAGGYQNVVSNDAFYATVVGGNQNLAAGNYTLAAGNRAKANHRGSFVWADSTAADFGSTANNQFLIRAGGGVGIGTAQPASALHVAGTVTATSFTGNGIGLTNLNLSGANFGGQFSPSQIPNLDASKITTGTFADARLSPNIPTLNGVNTFTSANTFGGTTVINGPNSEFTGKFIGDGSLLTNLPGGGGGGGGSGFPWFAVSGATQSAQPNAGYLVNGVAQTTITLPAVPTVGDIVRVTSANASGWQWMTNAGQSIVGFQGSTGAVWGAGTSAANRGWQSVASSSDGLKLVAADYLGPASAGGQIYTSTDGGTTWTPRGNNHFWFAVASSADGVKLVAVDSVGTNFTGGQIYTSTDSGVTWVARENNRFWGAVASSADGVKLVAVDYYGASFTGGKIYTSTDSGVTWTARQSDRYWNAVASSADGVRLVAAVDGGQIYTSTDSGVNWTARATSSAWQSVAASSDGTNLVAAVRGGQLFTSTNSGVAWTARETNRFWYCVASSANGVNLAAVDYLGPTFSGGRIYTSSDSGVTWTPRASNRRWTSIASSANGTRLVAVEKAVDNYGLPGSGQIYLSTDSGVTWNASAAGQFQSGGSPGPYSGGAGSSAAMQYLGNGVWQSMSESQLAAGAVKTAQLADGSVTAAKISGPLPGSLIWRSVAGTTQSAVGNTGYLLANAALTTVTLPATPAVGDVVRVLGTGAGGWAIAQNAGQQIRLGATASTVGVAGNASGGQWAALELVHLGGGVFVAVSHEGTITLN
;
A
#
# COMPACT_ATOMS: atom_id res chain seq x y z
N MET A 1 -94.65 68.28 -26.19
CA MET A 1 -96.02 68.64 -26.60
C MET A 1 -97.01 67.89 -25.71
N ILE A 2 -97.55 68.57 -24.69
CA ILE A 2 -98.92 68.35 -24.18
C ILE A 2 -99.82 69.17 -25.12
N PRO A 3 -101.11 68.86 -25.39
CA PRO A 3 -102.08 67.99 -24.68
C PRO A 3 -102.73 66.92 -25.59
N VAL A 4 -103.13 65.76 -25.05
CA VAL A 4 -104.47 65.46 -24.52
C VAL A 4 -105.62 65.95 -25.41
N CYS A 5 -106.26 64.98 -26.07
CA CYS A 5 -107.66 65.03 -26.46
C CYS A 5 -108.29 63.69 -26.09
N LYS A 6 -109.45 63.77 -25.41
CA LYS A 6 -110.64 62.95 -25.69
C LYS A 6 -110.57 61.48 -25.22
N ASN A 7 -111.61 60.84 -24.68
CA ASN A 7 -113.05 61.09 -24.65
C ASN A 7 -113.65 60.01 -23.71
N PHE A 8 -114.58 60.35 -22.81
CA PHE A 8 -116.05 60.13 -22.91
C PHE A 8 -116.53 59.01 -21.96
N ILE A 9 -117.34 59.33 -20.93
CA ILE A 9 -118.84 59.26 -20.86
C ILE A 9 -119.35 57.81 -20.67
N PRO A 10 -120.44 57.47 -19.92
CA PRO A 10 -121.41 58.28 -19.14
C PRO A 10 -121.74 57.80 -17.69
N LEU A 11 -122.31 58.73 -16.91
CA LEU A 11 -123.21 58.57 -15.74
C LEU A 11 -124.54 57.82 -16.10
N PRO A 12 -125.51 57.51 -15.20
CA PRO A 12 -125.78 58.04 -13.84
C PRO A 12 -126.12 56.92 -12.81
N LEU A 13 -126.38 57.10 -11.51
CA LEU A 13 -127.36 57.98 -10.86
C LEU A 13 -127.05 58.03 -9.33
N CYS A 14 -126.69 59.21 -8.85
CA CYS A 14 -126.63 59.61 -7.43
C CYS A 14 -128.05 59.58 -6.82
N LEU A 15 -128.27 59.12 -5.59
CA LEU A 15 -127.99 59.82 -4.32
C LEU A 15 -128.47 61.28 -4.29
N VAL A 16 -129.75 61.53 -3.95
CA VAL A 16 -130.22 62.81 -3.40
C VAL A 16 -131.44 62.56 -2.52
N ALA A 17 -131.40 63.00 -1.25
CA ALA A 17 -132.47 63.79 -0.63
C ALA A 17 -132.22 64.06 0.87
N TRP A 18 -131.21 64.88 1.20
CA TRP A 18 -131.36 65.89 2.26
C TRP A 18 -130.91 67.22 1.62
N LEU A 19 -131.75 67.69 0.70
CA LEU A 19 -131.65 68.99 0.03
C LEU A 19 -132.87 69.79 0.48
N TRP A 20 -132.66 70.72 1.42
CA TRP A 20 -133.49 71.90 1.47
C TRP A 20 -133.16 72.71 0.22
N PHE A 21 -134.09 72.64 -0.73
CA PHE A 21 -134.48 73.66 -1.67
C PHE A 21 -133.95 75.05 -1.28
N SER A 22 -133.36 75.81 -2.19
CA SER A 22 -134.10 76.24 -3.38
C SER A 22 -133.19 76.98 -4.38
N SER A 23 -133.48 76.69 -5.65
CA SER A 23 -133.47 77.61 -6.80
C SER A 23 -132.16 78.31 -7.17
N GLY A 24 -131.64 77.90 -8.33
CA GLY A 24 -130.60 78.60 -9.05
C GLY A 24 -130.92 80.08 -9.24
N VAL A 25 -129.88 80.89 -9.08
CA VAL A 25 -129.87 82.25 -9.58
C VAL A 25 -129.67 82.15 -11.09
N GLN A 26 -130.79 82.16 -11.83
CA GLN A 26 -130.77 82.67 -13.19
C GLN A 26 -130.28 84.12 -13.14
N ALA A 27 -129.45 84.50 -14.11
CA ALA A 27 -129.03 85.88 -14.27
C ALA A 27 -130.24 86.81 -14.19
N GLN A 28 -130.24 87.71 -13.21
CA GLN A 28 -131.28 88.72 -13.12
C GLN A 28 -131.11 89.71 -14.29
N THR A 29 -132.22 89.94 -14.96
CA THR A 29 -132.44 90.78 -16.15
C THR A 29 -132.42 92.28 -15.80
N THR A 30 -132.49 93.16 -16.81
CA THR A 30 -132.45 94.63 -16.63
C THR A 30 -133.76 95.27 -16.13
N ALA A 31 -134.85 94.52 -16.05
CA ALA A 31 -136.15 94.97 -15.56
C ALA A 31 -136.26 95.05 -14.02
N PHE A 32 -136.89 96.10 -13.48
CA PHE A 32 -137.20 96.26 -12.05
C PHE A 32 -138.60 96.86 -11.81
N THR A 33 -139.21 96.59 -10.65
CA THR A 33 -140.52 97.13 -10.28
C THR A 33 -140.39 98.53 -9.65
N TYR A 34 -141.13 99.51 -10.18
CA TYR A 34 -141.26 100.86 -9.65
C TYR A 34 -142.66 101.07 -9.06
N GLN A 35 -142.73 101.56 -7.83
CA GLN A 35 -143.97 101.81 -7.09
C GLN A 35 -144.05 103.28 -6.69
N GLY A 36 -145.22 103.89 -6.81
CA GLY A 36 -145.41 105.30 -6.51
C GLY A 36 -146.80 105.64 -5.98
N GLN A 37 -146.93 106.85 -5.42
CA GLN A 37 -148.20 107.44 -5.00
C GLN A 37 -148.49 108.69 -5.84
N LEU A 38 -149.69 108.76 -6.42
CA LEU A 38 -150.20 109.88 -7.21
C LEU A 38 -151.32 110.59 -6.44
N SER A 39 -151.21 111.91 -6.31
CA SER A 39 -152.30 112.78 -5.87
C SER A 39 -152.76 113.66 -7.02
N ASP A 40 -154.07 113.88 -7.11
CA ASP A 40 -154.69 114.81 -8.07
C ASP A 40 -155.44 115.88 -7.26
N GLY A 41 -155.10 117.15 -7.48
CA GLY A 41 -155.67 118.26 -6.71
C GLY A 41 -155.50 118.18 -5.18
N GLY A 42 -154.55 117.40 -4.67
CA GLY A 42 -154.31 117.20 -3.23
C GLY A 42 -155.02 116.01 -2.59
N SER A 43 -155.82 115.24 -3.34
CA SER A 43 -156.43 113.99 -2.89
C SER A 43 -155.76 112.77 -3.54
N PRO A 44 -155.66 111.60 -2.87
CA PRO A 44 -155.12 110.39 -3.49
C PRO A 44 -155.93 109.99 -4.74
N ALA A 45 -155.25 109.90 -5.89
CA ALA A 45 -155.89 109.64 -7.16
C ALA A 45 -156.44 108.20 -7.22
N THR A 46 -157.68 108.01 -7.67
CA THR A 46 -158.24 106.67 -7.95
C THR A 46 -158.80 106.65 -9.37
N GLY A 47 -158.41 105.63 -10.14
CA GLY A 47 -158.79 105.50 -11.56
C GLY A 47 -157.66 104.93 -12.41
N ARG A 48 -157.83 104.91 -13.74
CA ARG A 48 -156.74 104.54 -14.66
C ARG A 48 -155.99 105.78 -15.13
N TYR A 49 -154.66 105.72 -15.04
CA TYR A 49 -153.76 106.77 -15.49
C TYR A 49 -152.71 106.20 -16.43
N GLU A 50 -152.38 106.95 -17.47
CA GLU A 50 -151.26 106.62 -18.34
C GLU A 50 -150.02 107.32 -17.80
N PHE A 51 -148.94 106.56 -17.64
CA PHE A 51 -147.65 107.05 -17.19
C PHE A 51 -146.60 106.92 -18.30
N GLN A 52 -145.71 107.91 -18.36
CA GLN A 52 -144.44 107.90 -19.08
C GLN A 52 -143.29 108.01 -18.08
N PHE A 53 -142.28 107.15 -18.26
CA PHE A 53 -141.07 107.15 -17.46
C PHE A 53 -139.85 107.39 -18.35
N THR A 54 -138.99 108.31 -17.95
CA THR A 54 -137.69 108.54 -18.57
C THR A 54 -136.59 108.51 -17.51
N LEU A 55 -135.43 107.99 -17.88
CA LEU A 55 -134.27 107.89 -16.99
C LEU A 55 -133.30 109.04 -17.26
N TRP A 56 -132.82 109.71 -16.23
CA TRP A 56 -131.97 110.91 -16.31
C TRP A 56 -130.70 110.74 -15.48
N ASP A 57 -129.65 111.45 -15.90
CA ASP A 57 -128.33 111.49 -15.24
C ASP A 57 -128.21 112.53 -14.12
N SER A 58 -129.28 113.28 -13.83
CA SER A 58 -129.31 114.32 -12.80
C SER A 58 -130.74 114.63 -12.32
N LEU A 59 -130.86 115.15 -11.09
CA LEU A 59 -132.10 115.38 -10.35
C LEU A 59 -133.02 116.48 -10.94
N SER A 60 -132.47 117.57 -11.50
CA SER A 60 -133.25 118.75 -11.92
C SER A 60 -132.81 119.40 -13.25
N ALA A 61 -131.58 119.15 -13.71
CA ALA A 61 -131.06 119.56 -15.02
C ALA A 61 -130.07 118.49 -15.50
N GLY A 62 -130.27 117.89 -16.68
CA GLY A 62 -129.50 116.74 -17.17
C GLY A 62 -129.94 116.31 -18.57
N SER A 63 -129.40 115.21 -19.09
CA SER A 63 -129.85 114.58 -20.34
C SER A 63 -130.48 113.21 -20.06
N PRO A 64 -131.43 112.73 -20.88
CA PRO A 64 -131.98 111.39 -20.71
C PRO A 64 -130.89 110.34 -20.94
N ALA A 65 -130.70 109.46 -19.94
CA ALA A 65 -129.68 108.40 -19.91
C ALA A 65 -130.06 107.16 -20.74
N ALA A 66 -131.26 107.13 -21.31
CA ALA A 66 -131.75 106.12 -22.25
C ALA A 66 -132.58 106.78 -23.36
N ALA A 67 -132.50 106.27 -24.59
CA ALA A 67 -133.23 106.82 -25.74
C ALA A 67 -134.73 106.48 -25.75
N ALA A 68 -135.17 105.52 -24.95
CA ALA A 68 -136.55 105.04 -24.92
C ALA A 68 -137.33 105.61 -23.71
N THR A 69 -138.44 106.30 -23.98
CA THR A 69 -139.47 106.61 -22.99
C THR A 69 -140.34 105.37 -22.79
N LEU A 70 -140.44 104.88 -21.55
CA LEU A 70 -141.30 103.76 -21.22
C LEU A 70 -142.72 104.26 -20.93
N GLY A 71 -143.64 104.04 -21.87
CA GLY A 71 -145.06 104.34 -21.71
C GLY A 71 -145.85 103.14 -21.18
N THR A 72 -147.04 103.40 -20.64
CA THR A 72 -148.00 102.36 -20.20
C THR A 72 -149.33 102.48 -20.99
N PRO A 73 -149.37 102.06 -22.27
CA PRO A 73 -150.45 102.42 -23.22
C PRO A 73 -151.82 101.79 -22.93
N GLY A 74 -151.97 101.02 -21.85
CA GLY A 74 -153.23 100.43 -21.41
C GLY A 74 -153.82 101.06 -20.14
N GLY A 75 -153.19 102.11 -19.59
CA GLY A 75 -153.55 102.73 -18.33
C GLY A 75 -153.27 101.82 -17.12
N VAL A 76 -152.45 102.31 -16.19
CA VAL A 76 -152.15 101.66 -14.92
C VAL A 76 -153.29 101.94 -13.94
N GLY A 77 -153.77 100.91 -13.24
CA GLY A 77 -154.73 101.09 -12.17
C GLY A 77 -154.07 101.79 -10.98
N VAL A 78 -154.58 102.97 -10.64
CA VAL A 78 -154.20 103.71 -9.44
C VAL A 78 -155.36 103.57 -8.45
N THR A 79 -155.08 103.04 -7.26
CA THR A 79 -156.09 102.83 -6.21
C THR A 79 -155.64 103.55 -4.96
N ASN A 80 -156.44 104.52 -4.50
CA ASN A 80 -156.11 105.33 -3.33
C ASN A 80 -154.69 105.96 -3.41
N GLY A 81 -154.34 106.44 -4.61
CA GLY A 81 -153.06 107.02 -4.96
C GLY A 81 -151.97 106.02 -5.33
N LEU A 82 -152.06 104.75 -4.98
CA LEU A 82 -150.94 103.80 -5.19
C LEU A 82 -150.96 103.16 -6.58
N PHE A 83 -149.78 103.03 -7.19
CA PHE A 83 -149.57 102.28 -8.42
C PHE A 83 -148.22 101.54 -8.42
N ALA A 84 -148.12 100.51 -9.25
CA ALA A 84 -146.90 99.74 -9.46
C ALA A 84 -146.75 99.40 -10.95
N VAL A 85 -145.54 99.54 -11.48
CA VAL A 85 -145.18 99.22 -12.87
C VAL A 85 -143.83 98.53 -12.93
N VAL A 86 -143.58 97.71 -13.94
CA VAL A 86 -142.24 97.16 -14.21
C VAL A 86 -141.58 98.04 -15.26
N LEU A 87 -140.38 98.53 -14.97
CA LEU A 87 -139.56 99.36 -15.85
C LEU A 87 -138.35 98.57 -16.32
N ASP A 88 -138.06 98.59 -17.62
CA ASP A 88 -136.85 98.02 -18.21
C ASP A 88 -136.31 98.98 -19.26
N PHE A 89 -135.21 99.66 -18.95
CA PHE A 89 -134.57 100.63 -19.84
C PHE A 89 -133.51 99.99 -20.76
N GLY A 90 -133.32 98.65 -20.69
CA GLY A 90 -132.37 97.88 -21.50
C GLY A 90 -130.92 97.89 -20.98
N VAL A 91 -130.11 96.99 -21.55
CA VAL A 91 -128.68 96.84 -21.22
C VAL A 91 -127.89 98.11 -21.59
N GLY A 92 -127.30 98.78 -20.60
CA GLY A 92 -126.49 99.99 -20.77
C GLY A 92 -127.05 101.27 -20.13
N ALA A 93 -128.36 101.33 -19.83
CA ALA A 93 -128.97 102.49 -19.15
C ALA A 93 -128.54 102.61 -17.66
N LEU A 94 -128.26 101.47 -17.02
CA LEU A 94 -127.75 101.33 -15.65
C LEU A 94 -126.29 100.84 -15.73
N ASN A 95 -125.32 101.76 -15.63
CA ASN A 95 -123.89 101.51 -15.95
C ASN A 95 -122.90 101.75 -14.77
N GLY A 96 -123.40 101.86 -13.55
CA GLY A 96 -122.62 102.07 -12.33
C GLY A 96 -122.77 103.48 -11.74
N GLN A 97 -123.35 104.41 -12.50
CA GLN A 97 -123.53 105.82 -12.11
C GLN A 97 -124.92 106.08 -11.47
N PRO A 98 -125.10 107.12 -10.63
CA PRO A 98 -126.42 107.52 -10.11
C PRO A 98 -127.41 107.87 -11.23
N ARG A 99 -128.70 107.51 -11.04
CA ARG A 99 -129.78 107.73 -12.03
C ARG A 99 -131.05 108.21 -11.33
N TRP A 100 -131.84 109.02 -12.04
CA TRP A 100 -133.13 109.54 -11.57
C TRP A 100 -134.25 109.24 -12.58
N ILE A 101 -135.42 108.85 -12.10
CA ILE A 101 -136.63 108.61 -12.91
C ILE A 101 -137.48 109.89 -12.92
N GLU A 102 -137.78 110.40 -14.10
CA GLU A 102 -138.82 111.39 -14.32
C GLU A 102 -140.11 110.68 -14.70
N THR A 103 -141.19 111.02 -14.01
CA THR A 103 -142.53 110.47 -14.24
C THR A 103 -143.43 111.56 -14.81
N ALA A 104 -144.09 111.31 -15.93
CA ALA A 104 -145.13 112.17 -16.47
C ALA A 104 -146.45 111.38 -16.56
N VAL A 105 -147.58 112.01 -16.25
CA VAL A 105 -148.87 111.33 -16.08
C VAL A 105 -150.01 112.09 -16.76
N ARG A 106 -151.00 111.35 -17.27
CA ARG A 106 -152.29 111.89 -17.73
C ARG A 106 -153.43 110.90 -17.44
N THR A 107 -154.67 111.36 -17.49
CA THR A 107 -155.86 110.51 -17.33
C THR A 107 -156.10 109.64 -18.56
N ASN A 108 -156.59 108.42 -18.36
CA ASN A 108 -156.76 107.40 -19.40
C ASN A 108 -157.68 107.86 -20.56
N GLY A 109 -157.24 107.69 -21.81
CA GLY A 109 -158.01 108.03 -23.02
C GLY A 109 -158.07 109.53 -23.38
N SER A 110 -157.35 110.40 -22.65
CA SER A 110 -157.26 111.83 -22.95
C SER A 110 -156.18 112.10 -24.01
N ALA A 111 -156.48 112.95 -25.00
CA ALA A 111 -155.49 113.45 -25.96
C ALA A 111 -154.59 114.56 -25.38
N ALA A 112 -154.80 114.95 -24.11
CA ALA A 112 -153.96 115.94 -23.44
C ALA A 112 -152.49 115.48 -23.33
N ALA A 113 -151.57 116.44 -23.33
CA ALA A 113 -150.15 116.21 -23.08
C ALA A 113 -149.92 115.66 -21.66
N PHE A 114 -148.86 114.88 -21.46
CA PHE A 114 -148.49 114.36 -20.13
C PHE A 114 -148.02 115.50 -19.22
N THR A 115 -148.46 115.50 -17.97
CA THR A 115 -148.00 116.43 -16.93
C THR A 115 -146.80 115.81 -16.19
N THR A 116 -145.64 116.46 -16.25
CA THR A 116 -144.43 115.99 -15.56
C THR A 116 -144.52 116.26 -14.04
N VAL A 117 -144.19 115.25 -13.24
CA VAL A 117 -144.13 115.34 -11.77
C VAL A 117 -142.68 115.61 -11.34
N VAL A 118 -142.47 116.73 -10.63
CA VAL A 118 -141.14 117.15 -10.11
C VAL A 118 -141.12 117.11 -8.57
N PRO A 119 -139.97 116.82 -7.92
CA PRO A 119 -138.65 116.48 -8.48
C PRO A 119 -138.53 115.01 -8.92
N ARG A 120 -137.51 114.70 -9.73
CA ARG A 120 -137.20 113.32 -10.18
C ARG A 120 -136.80 112.43 -9.02
N GLN A 121 -137.07 111.12 -9.11
CA GLN A 121 -136.79 110.17 -8.02
C GLN A 121 -135.52 109.37 -8.28
N SER A 122 -134.63 109.25 -7.29
CA SER A 122 -133.37 108.48 -7.40
C SER A 122 -133.63 106.97 -7.49
N VAL A 123 -132.84 106.24 -8.28
CA VAL A 123 -132.86 104.78 -8.36
C VAL A 123 -131.84 104.19 -7.37
N PRO A 124 -132.25 103.38 -6.37
CA PRO A 124 -131.33 102.80 -5.38
C PRO A 124 -130.48 101.63 -5.96
N PHE A 125 -129.24 101.49 -5.46
CA PHE A 125 -128.11 100.69 -5.98
C PHE A 125 -128.24 99.15 -5.99
N ALA A 126 -129.44 98.58 -6.15
CA ALA A 126 -129.67 97.15 -5.94
C ALA A 126 -129.46 96.19 -7.14
N PRO A 127 -129.13 96.60 -8.38
CA PRO A 127 -128.67 95.62 -9.37
C PRO A 127 -127.47 96.10 -10.22
N TYR A 128 -126.26 95.66 -9.88
CA TYR A 128 -125.08 95.66 -10.75
C TYR A 128 -124.40 94.28 -10.70
N ALA A 129 -124.87 93.33 -11.50
CA ALA A 129 -123.94 92.32 -12.00
C ALA A 129 -122.98 92.98 -13.01
N VAL A 130 -122.21 92.18 -13.74
CA VAL A 130 -121.74 92.50 -15.11
C VAL A 130 -120.28 93.00 -15.26
N PHE A 131 -119.43 92.96 -14.22
CA PHE A 131 -117.96 93.00 -14.40
C PHE A 131 -117.33 91.91 -13.51
N ALA A 132 -117.05 90.70 -14.00
CA ALA A 132 -115.71 90.32 -14.48
C ALA A 132 -114.61 90.71 -13.46
N THR A 133 -113.68 89.85 -13.00
CA THR A 133 -112.75 89.06 -13.82
C THR A 133 -111.72 88.37 -12.87
N LEU A 134 -111.37 87.09 -13.14
CA LEU A 134 -110.14 86.35 -12.79
C LEU A 134 -109.78 86.05 -11.31
N ALA A 135 -109.11 84.97 -10.92
CA ALA A 135 -108.82 83.60 -11.39
C ALA A 135 -107.97 82.97 -10.26
N GLY A 136 -108.23 81.73 -9.82
CA GLY A 136 -107.48 81.13 -8.71
C GLY A 136 -107.57 79.61 -8.57
N GLY A 137 -107.12 78.87 -9.59
CA GLY A 137 -106.82 77.44 -9.47
C GLY A 137 -106.22 76.88 -10.75
N ALA A 138 -104.92 76.55 -10.75
CA ALA A 138 -104.23 75.93 -11.89
C ALA A 138 -103.66 74.56 -11.50
N ALA A 139 -103.85 73.56 -12.37
CA ALA A 139 -103.46 72.17 -12.15
C ALA A 139 -101.99 71.88 -12.53
N SER A 140 -101.44 70.81 -11.95
CA SER A 140 -100.03 70.42 -12.06
C SER A 140 -99.57 70.17 -13.50
N GLY A 141 -98.39 70.69 -13.88
CA GLY A 141 -97.77 70.50 -15.20
C GLY A 141 -98.22 71.46 -16.32
N SER A 142 -99.10 72.44 -16.03
CA SER A 142 -99.66 73.37 -17.03
C SER A 142 -98.84 74.65 -17.27
N ILE A 143 -97.79 74.90 -16.49
CA ILE A 143 -96.92 76.09 -16.62
C ILE A 143 -95.68 75.71 -17.45
N SER A 144 -95.53 76.32 -18.63
CA SER A 144 -94.34 76.17 -19.49
C SER A 144 -93.34 77.32 -19.27
N ASN A 145 -92.08 77.15 -19.69
CA ASN A 145 -91.02 78.14 -19.47
C ASN A 145 -91.30 79.53 -20.09
N ALA A 146 -92.15 79.60 -21.11
CA ALA A 146 -92.59 80.86 -21.72
C ALA A 146 -93.72 81.56 -20.93
N ALA A 147 -94.39 80.84 -20.04
CA ALA A 147 -95.45 81.36 -19.17
C ALA A 147 -94.93 81.88 -17.82
N LEU A 148 -93.62 81.78 -17.57
CA LEU A 148 -92.95 82.33 -16.39
C LEU A 148 -92.23 83.61 -16.77
N ALA A 149 -92.63 84.74 -16.18
CA ALA A 149 -91.89 85.99 -16.32
C ALA A 149 -90.47 85.86 -15.72
N ALA A 150 -89.49 86.58 -16.25
CA ALA A 150 -88.13 86.58 -15.70
C ALA A 150 -88.17 86.95 -14.20
N ASN A 151 -87.47 86.15 -13.36
CA ASN A 151 -87.48 86.21 -11.89
C ASN A 151 -88.79 85.80 -11.19
N ALA A 152 -89.76 85.19 -11.88
CA ALA A 152 -91.04 84.80 -11.27
C ALA A 152 -90.94 83.63 -10.26
N VAL A 153 -89.96 82.74 -10.41
CA VAL A 153 -89.64 81.67 -9.44
C VAL A 153 -88.37 82.06 -8.67
N THR A 154 -88.55 82.60 -7.47
CA THR A 154 -87.47 82.98 -6.56
C THR A 154 -87.16 81.84 -5.59
N ALA A 155 -85.99 81.86 -4.95
CA ALA A 155 -85.59 80.80 -4.00
C ALA A 155 -86.59 80.58 -2.86
N ALA A 156 -87.37 81.60 -2.49
CA ALA A 156 -88.44 81.50 -1.49
C ALA A 156 -89.68 80.73 -1.96
N LYS A 157 -89.82 80.49 -3.27
CA LYS A 157 -90.94 79.77 -3.91
C LYS A 157 -90.61 78.30 -4.20
N ILE A 158 -89.44 77.83 -3.77
CA ILE A 158 -89.03 76.42 -3.83
C ILE A 158 -88.85 75.94 -2.39
N THR A 159 -89.63 74.94 -1.97
CA THR A 159 -89.55 74.38 -0.61
C THR A 159 -88.15 73.75 -0.39
N PRO A 160 -87.46 74.01 0.74
CA PRO A 160 -86.16 73.40 1.01
C PRO A 160 -86.24 71.86 0.96
N GLY A 161 -85.56 71.24 -0.01
CA GLY A 161 -85.40 69.77 -0.10
C GLY A 161 -85.89 69.08 -1.38
N GLU A 162 -86.57 69.75 -2.31
CA GLU A 162 -87.26 69.08 -3.41
C GLU A 162 -86.47 68.87 -4.73
N VAL A 163 -85.22 69.35 -4.85
CA VAL A 163 -84.40 69.06 -6.06
C VAL A 163 -82.90 69.01 -5.77
N VAL A 164 -82.23 67.93 -6.21
CA VAL A 164 -80.78 67.70 -6.02
C VAL A 164 -79.98 68.10 -7.27
N LYS A 165 -78.87 68.83 -7.06
CA LYS A 165 -77.89 69.22 -8.10
C LYS A 165 -76.44 68.76 -7.81
N GLY A 166 -76.19 67.88 -6.83
CA GLY A 166 -74.83 67.40 -6.52
C GLY A 166 -74.73 66.44 -5.34
N ILE A 167 -73.59 65.75 -5.26
CA ILE A 167 -73.40 64.48 -4.54
C ILE A 167 -73.33 64.57 -2.99
N ASN A 168 -73.31 65.78 -2.40
CA ASN A 168 -73.02 65.96 -0.97
C ASN A 168 -74.27 66.16 -0.07
N ASN A 169 -75.50 65.89 -0.54
CA ASN A 169 -76.72 66.05 0.27
C ASN A 169 -77.85 65.07 -0.13
N LEU A 170 -77.60 63.76 -0.03
CA LEU A 170 -78.64 62.74 -0.23
C LEU A 170 -79.61 62.69 0.97
N LYS A 171 -80.92 62.79 0.74
CA LYS A 171 -81.98 62.69 1.76
C LYS A 171 -83.18 61.81 1.36
N ASP A 172 -82.98 60.83 0.48
CA ASP A 172 -83.88 59.68 0.31
C ASP A 172 -83.12 58.38 0.65
N ALA A 173 -83.83 57.27 0.88
CA ALA A 173 -83.34 56.02 1.45
C ALA A 173 -82.32 55.29 0.55
N VAL A 174 -81.08 55.77 0.55
CA VAL A 174 -79.93 55.12 -0.09
C VAL A 174 -79.12 54.39 0.99
N THR A 175 -79.27 53.07 1.07
CA THR A 175 -78.47 52.23 1.97
C THR A 175 -77.10 51.96 1.34
N LEU A 176 -76.07 52.66 1.80
CA LEU A 176 -74.68 52.33 1.49
C LEU A 176 -74.18 51.31 2.51
N GLN A 177 -74.31 50.02 2.19
CA GLN A 177 -73.83 48.93 3.05
C GLN A 177 -72.35 48.66 2.75
N ALA A 178 -71.50 48.91 3.74
CA ALA A 178 -70.10 48.54 3.61
C ALA A 178 -69.95 47.01 3.71
N GLY A 179 -69.23 46.40 2.77
CA GLY A 179 -68.80 45.00 2.91
C GLY A 179 -67.83 44.85 4.10
N ALA A 180 -67.57 43.63 4.55
CA ALA A 180 -66.86 43.34 5.82
C ALA A 180 -65.51 44.08 6.03
N ASN A 181 -64.85 44.54 4.95
CA ASN A 181 -63.52 45.16 4.97
C ASN A 181 -63.52 46.67 4.64
N VAL A 182 -64.69 47.31 4.57
CA VAL A 182 -64.83 48.74 4.26
C VAL A 182 -65.53 49.43 5.42
N ALA A 183 -65.00 50.56 5.89
CA ALA A 183 -65.69 51.49 6.77
C ALA A 183 -66.14 52.68 5.95
N LEU A 184 -67.39 53.07 6.18
CA LEU A 184 -67.92 54.34 5.71
C LEU A 184 -67.98 55.24 6.93
N ASN A 185 -67.07 56.22 7.01
CA ASN A 185 -67.02 57.15 8.12
C ASN A 185 -67.45 58.54 7.66
N THR A 186 -68.39 59.14 8.39
CA THR A 186 -68.99 60.43 8.00
C THR A 186 -68.59 61.50 9.00
N VAL A 187 -67.86 62.51 8.55
CA VAL A 187 -67.56 63.71 9.35
C VAL A 187 -68.09 64.93 8.61
N GLY A 188 -69.20 65.49 9.10
CA GLY A 188 -69.93 66.54 8.40
C GLY A 188 -70.47 66.07 7.04
N ASN A 189 -70.22 66.86 5.99
CA ASN A 189 -70.71 66.59 4.63
C ASN A 189 -69.76 65.73 3.78
N THR A 190 -68.75 65.09 4.39
CA THR A 190 -67.79 64.23 3.68
C THR A 190 -67.98 62.77 4.10
N ILE A 191 -68.17 61.88 3.12
CA ILE A 191 -68.14 60.43 3.30
C ILE A 191 -66.72 59.97 2.95
N THR A 192 -65.97 59.50 3.94
CA THR A 192 -64.66 58.90 3.71
C THR A 192 -64.83 57.38 3.60
N ILE A 193 -64.46 56.82 2.45
CA ILE A 193 -64.38 55.37 2.22
C ILE A 193 -62.98 54.93 2.60
N SER A 194 -62.84 54.22 3.72
CA SER A 194 -61.57 53.64 4.14
C SER A 194 -61.70 52.13 4.27
N ALA A 195 -60.63 51.40 4.01
CA ALA A 195 -60.58 50.00 4.41
C ALA A 195 -60.62 49.96 5.95
N THR A 196 -61.51 49.15 6.54
CA THR A 196 -61.43 48.87 7.98
C THR A 196 -60.13 48.14 8.22
N THR A 197 -59.18 48.76 8.91
CA THR A 197 -58.00 48.01 9.40
C THR A 197 -58.37 47.05 10.54
N THR A 198 -59.62 47.04 10.99
CA THR A 198 -60.16 46.10 11.99
C THR A 198 -61.66 45.83 11.80
N PRO A 199 -62.11 44.57 11.60
CA PRO A 199 -63.51 44.18 11.73
C PRO A 199 -63.98 44.24 13.21
N PRO A 200 -65.25 44.55 13.49
CA PRO A 200 -65.81 44.48 14.84
C PRO A 200 -66.14 43.03 15.21
N GLY A 201 -65.46 42.51 16.25
CA GLY A 201 -65.79 41.24 16.91
C GLY A 201 -64.88 40.07 16.53
N THR A 202 -64.04 39.67 17.48
CA THR A 202 -63.00 38.61 17.43
C THR A 202 -61.67 39.05 16.79
N GLY A 203 -60.66 39.35 17.61
CA GLY A 203 -59.32 39.80 17.18
C GLY A 203 -58.50 38.73 16.44
N ALA A 204 -58.93 38.35 15.23
CA ALA A 204 -58.44 37.17 14.51
C ALA A 204 -57.68 37.46 13.19
N ALA A 205 -57.36 38.72 12.86
CA ALA A 205 -56.59 39.05 11.66
C ALA A 205 -55.41 40.00 11.96
N TRP A 206 -54.27 39.78 11.31
CA TRP A 206 -53.06 40.61 11.38
C TRP A 206 -53.22 41.84 10.48
N GLY A 207 -53.17 43.05 11.06
CA GLY A 207 -53.13 44.29 10.28
C GLY A 207 -51.76 44.53 9.65
N VAL A 208 -51.71 45.15 8.46
CA VAL A 208 -50.47 45.57 7.78
C VAL A 208 -49.64 46.59 8.57
N GLY A 209 -50.24 47.23 9.58
CA GLY A 209 -49.57 48.14 10.52
C GLY A 209 -49.28 47.56 11.91
N GLY A 210 -49.49 46.25 12.12
CA GLY A 210 -49.39 45.61 13.44
C GLY A 210 -50.67 45.74 14.31
N ASN A 211 -50.72 45.02 15.44
CA ASN A 211 -51.85 44.99 16.38
C ASN A 211 -51.66 45.99 17.55
N LEU A 212 -52.67 46.17 18.41
CA LEU A 212 -52.65 47.09 19.57
C LEU A 212 -51.38 46.91 20.43
N GLY A 213 -50.60 47.99 20.62
CA GLY A 213 -49.27 47.95 21.26
C GLY A 213 -48.08 48.01 20.30
N THR A 214 -48.32 48.13 18.99
CA THR A 214 -47.26 48.23 17.96
C THR A 214 -47.31 49.58 17.21
N ALA A 215 -46.15 50.12 16.82
CA ALA A 215 -46.06 51.30 15.96
C ALA A 215 -46.01 50.87 14.48
N ALA A 216 -46.67 51.63 13.61
CA ALA A 216 -46.94 51.27 12.23
C ALA A 216 -45.67 50.94 11.41
N GLY A 217 -45.52 49.67 11.01
CA GLY A 217 -44.53 49.18 10.06
C GLY A 217 -44.93 47.82 9.50
N ASN A 218 -44.59 47.52 8.24
CA ASN A 218 -45.03 46.34 7.48
C ASN A 218 -44.42 45.01 8.02
N TYR A 219 -44.82 44.53 9.19
CA TYR A 219 -44.36 43.24 9.73
C TYR A 219 -45.47 42.42 10.39
N VAL A 220 -45.32 41.09 10.34
CA VAL A 220 -46.17 40.13 11.08
C VAL A 220 -45.47 39.82 12.41
N GLY A 221 -45.93 40.41 13.51
CA GLY A 221 -45.36 40.17 14.85
C GLY A 221 -45.78 41.19 15.90
N THR A 222 -45.27 41.03 17.13
CA THR A 222 -45.52 41.94 18.26
C THR A 222 -44.40 42.98 18.38
N ALA A 223 -44.67 44.16 18.96
CA ALA A 223 -43.65 45.17 19.30
C ALA A 223 -43.30 45.18 20.79
N ASP A 224 -44.04 44.40 21.59
CA ASP A 224 -43.83 44.22 23.02
C ASP A 224 -43.14 42.88 23.28
N ASP A 225 -42.78 42.64 24.54
CA ASP A 225 -42.16 41.38 24.97
C ASP A 225 -43.16 40.20 25.02
N LYS A 226 -44.34 40.33 24.39
CA LYS A 226 -45.30 39.22 24.32
C LYS A 226 -44.88 38.24 23.22
N PRO A 227 -44.95 36.93 23.50
CA PRO A 227 -44.64 35.92 22.49
C PRO A 227 -45.58 35.96 21.28
N LEU A 228 -45.02 35.79 20.08
CA LEU A 228 -45.77 35.54 18.85
C LEU A 228 -46.03 34.03 18.71
N GLU A 229 -47.30 33.60 18.71
CA GLU A 229 -47.67 32.19 18.50
C GLU A 229 -48.36 31.97 17.14
N MET A 230 -47.80 31.07 16.34
CA MET A 230 -48.46 30.52 15.16
C MET A 230 -49.20 29.25 15.56
N ARG A 231 -50.50 29.17 15.27
CA ARG A 231 -51.38 28.05 15.66
C ARG A 231 -51.96 27.33 14.46
N VAL A 232 -52.10 26.00 14.57
CA VAL A 232 -52.80 25.14 13.60
C VAL A 232 -53.88 24.38 14.37
N ASN A 233 -55.14 24.43 13.91
CA ASN A 233 -56.28 23.87 14.62
C ASN A 233 -56.33 24.28 16.12
N ASN A 234 -56.12 25.57 16.38
CA ASN A 234 -56.05 26.16 17.73
C ASN A 234 -54.96 25.60 18.66
N THR A 235 -54.00 24.82 18.14
CA THR A 235 -52.84 24.32 18.89
C THR A 235 -51.59 25.11 18.48
N ARG A 236 -50.76 25.50 19.45
CA ARG A 236 -49.46 26.15 19.16
C ARG A 236 -48.60 25.24 18.31
N ALA A 237 -48.18 25.73 17.15
CA ALA A 237 -47.26 25.06 16.24
C ALA A 237 -45.85 25.68 16.29
N MET A 238 -45.76 26.99 16.53
CA MET A 238 -44.51 27.72 16.71
C MET A 238 -44.73 28.91 17.65
N ARG A 239 -43.75 29.20 18.51
CA ARG A 239 -43.71 30.38 19.35
C ARG A 239 -42.35 31.05 19.25
N LEU A 240 -42.36 32.34 18.99
CA LEU A 240 -41.20 33.22 19.11
C LEU A 240 -41.39 34.05 20.37
N GLU A 241 -40.45 33.99 21.30
CA GLU A 241 -40.51 34.78 22.53
C GLU A 241 -39.24 35.59 22.71
N LEU A 242 -39.40 36.87 22.99
CA LEU A 242 -38.30 37.74 23.37
C LEU A 242 -38.08 37.63 24.88
N ASN A 243 -36.82 37.72 25.30
CA ASN A 243 -36.49 38.05 26.68
C ASN A 243 -35.70 39.37 26.70
N GLY A 244 -35.59 40.00 27.86
CA GLY A 244 -35.07 41.38 28.01
C GLY A 244 -33.63 41.65 27.51
N ALA A 245 -32.96 40.70 26.86
CA ALA A 245 -31.65 40.86 26.22
C ALA A 245 -31.72 40.91 24.67
N GLY A 246 -32.92 40.93 24.06
CA GLY A 246 -33.11 41.22 22.63
C GLY A 246 -32.86 40.07 21.65
N GLN A 247 -32.52 38.86 22.13
CA GLN A 247 -32.34 37.67 21.29
C GLN A 247 -33.55 36.73 21.44
N PRO A 248 -34.37 36.52 20.40
CA PRO A 248 -35.57 35.70 20.50
C PRO A 248 -35.23 34.21 20.67
N ASN A 249 -36.05 33.51 21.46
CA ASN A 249 -36.09 32.06 21.45
C ASN A 249 -37.09 31.56 20.40
N VAL A 250 -36.85 30.36 19.88
CA VAL A 250 -37.75 29.67 18.93
C VAL A 250 -38.25 28.37 19.55
N ILE A 251 -39.56 28.19 19.61
CA ILE A 251 -40.20 26.99 20.17
C ILE A 251 -41.22 26.44 19.16
N GLY A 252 -40.79 25.52 18.30
CA GLY A 252 -41.61 24.79 17.35
C GLY A 252 -42.19 23.49 17.93
N GLY A 253 -43.24 22.97 17.30
CA GLY A 253 -43.85 21.68 17.62
C GLY A 253 -44.94 21.75 18.68
N ASN A 254 -45.09 20.68 19.45
CA ASN A 254 -46.17 20.50 20.43
C ASN A 254 -46.08 21.50 21.60
N THR A 255 -47.23 21.82 22.21
CA THR A 255 -47.35 22.71 23.38
C THR A 255 -46.53 22.27 24.59
N ASN A 256 -46.22 20.99 24.71
CA ASN A 256 -45.41 20.44 25.79
C ASN A 256 -43.91 20.68 25.63
N ASN A 257 -43.46 21.32 24.54
CA ASN A 257 -42.09 21.82 24.46
C ASN A 257 -41.95 23.06 25.35
N THR A 258 -40.94 23.08 26.23
CA THR A 258 -40.76 24.11 27.27
C THR A 258 -39.35 24.67 27.31
N LEU A 259 -39.25 25.96 27.63
CA LEU A 259 -38.01 26.66 27.91
C LEU A 259 -38.01 27.14 29.36
N GLY A 260 -36.86 27.10 30.01
CA GLY A 260 -36.64 27.70 31.32
C GLY A 260 -36.74 29.22 31.28
N ALA A 261 -37.01 29.83 32.43
CA ALA A 261 -37.12 31.29 32.54
C ALA A 261 -35.78 31.97 32.20
N GLY A 262 -35.85 33.10 31.47
CA GLY A 262 -34.70 33.96 31.21
C GLY A 262 -33.73 33.49 30.12
N LEU A 263 -34.03 32.42 29.37
CA LEU A 263 -33.18 31.94 28.27
C LEU A 263 -33.12 32.91 27.08
N VAL A 264 -31.92 33.12 26.51
CA VAL A 264 -31.66 33.96 25.33
C VAL A 264 -31.21 33.06 24.16
N GLY A 265 -31.66 33.37 22.94
CA GLY A 265 -31.15 32.76 21.71
C GLY A 265 -31.27 31.23 21.63
N THR A 266 -32.19 30.63 22.38
CA THR A 266 -32.38 29.18 22.49
C THR A 266 -33.40 28.67 21.46
N VAL A 267 -33.17 27.48 20.91
CA VAL A 267 -34.04 26.91 19.85
C VAL A 267 -34.54 25.51 20.22
N ILE A 268 -35.85 25.30 20.16
CA ILE A 268 -36.46 23.98 19.96
C ILE A 268 -37.15 24.04 18.60
N ALA A 269 -36.60 23.40 17.57
CA ALA A 269 -37.13 23.54 16.22
C ALA A 269 -38.45 22.78 15.99
N GLY A 270 -38.77 21.76 16.79
CA GLY A 270 -39.98 20.96 16.64
C GLY A 270 -40.16 19.85 17.67
N GLY A 271 -41.02 18.87 17.34
CA GLY A 271 -41.20 17.66 18.16
C GLY A 271 -42.16 17.83 19.33
N ALA A 272 -42.04 16.98 20.35
CA ALA A 272 -42.93 16.99 21.53
C ALA A 272 -42.20 16.73 22.84
N THR A 273 -42.66 17.35 23.93
CA THR A 273 -42.13 17.17 25.29
C THR A 273 -40.62 17.42 25.41
N ASN A 274 -40.03 18.25 24.55
CA ASN A 274 -38.63 18.65 24.63
C ASN A 274 -38.45 19.81 25.60
N SER A 275 -37.37 19.84 26.38
CA SER A 275 -37.14 20.90 27.36
C SER A 275 -35.70 21.43 27.35
N ILE A 276 -35.55 22.74 27.51
CA ILE A 276 -34.25 23.37 27.77
C ILE A 276 -34.38 24.15 29.09
N GLY A 277 -33.58 23.78 30.08
CA GLY A 277 -33.60 24.28 31.45
C GLY A 277 -33.05 25.70 31.58
N ALA A 278 -33.23 26.32 32.75
CA ALA A 278 -32.80 27.69 33.02
C ALA A 278 -31.28 27.87 32.86
N THR A 279 -30.85 29.09 32.55
CA THR A 279 -29.43 29.49 32.33
C THR A 279 -28.68 28.78 31.19
N SER A 280 -29.28 27.83 30.48
CA SER A 280 -28.74 27.14 29.29
C SER A 280 -28.96 27.94 27.99
N HIS A 281 -28.38 29.14 27.96
CA HIS A 281 -28.43 30.07 26.82
C HIS A 281 -27.79 29.49 25.55
N TRP A 282 -28.30 29.90 24.38
CA TRP A 282 -27.80 29.51 23.05
C TRP A 282 -27.77 27.99 22.79
N SER A 283 -28.53 27.23 23.56
CA SER A 283 -28.67 25.78 23.37
C SER A 283 -29.76 25.47 22.33
N ALA A 284 -29.67 24.31 21.69
CA ALA A 284 -30.60 23.94 20.63
C ALA A 284 -31.06 22.47 20.71
N ILE A 285 -32.35 22.24 20.49
CA ILE A 285 -32.93 20.91 20.22
C ILE A 285 -33.56 20.94 18.82
N GLY A 286 -33.04 20.14 17.89
CA GLY A 286 -33.53 20.08 16.50
C GLY A 286 -34.92 19.45 16.34
N GLY A 287 -35.39 18.66 17.32
CA GLY A 287 -36.73 18.08 17.31
C GLY A 287 -36.84 16.81 18.17
N GLY A 288 -37.65 15.85 17.72
CA GLY A 288 -37.82 14.57 18.40
C GLY A 288 -38.79 14.61 19.59
N ARG A 289 -38.74 13.61 20.48
CA ARG A 289 -39.62 13.52 21.64
C ARG A 289 -38.86 13.33 22.95
N ALA A 290 -39.22 14.08 23.98
CA ALA A 290 -38.67 13.94 25.33
C ALA A 290 -37.15 14.21 25.45
N ASN A 291 -36.55 14.99 24.54
CA ASN A 291 -35.16 15.40 24.68
C ASN A 291 -35.04 16.55 25.69
N SER A 292 -34.00 16.54 26.53
CA SER A 292 -33.82 17.55 27.56
C SER A 292 -32.37 18.06 27.65
N ILE A 293 -32.21 19.37 27.71
CA ILE A 293 -30.96 20.03 28.11
C ILE A 293 -31.25 20.68 29.46
N ARG A 294 -30.62 20.23 30.54
CA ARG A 294 -30.88 20.71 31.92
C ARG A 294 -30.25 22.07 32.18
N ASP A 295 -30.44 22.58 33.39
CA ASP A 295 -29.98 23.92 33.78
C ASP A 295 -28.45 24.04 33.73
N ASN A 296 -27.90 25.22 33.41
CA ASN A 296 -26.46 25.47 33.37
C ASN A 296 -25.68 24.58 32.34
N ALA A 297 -26.29 24.25 31.21
CA ALA A 297 -25.70 23.53 30.08
C ALA A 297 -25.77 24.41 28.80
N GLN A 298 -25.09 25.56 28.87
CA GLN A 298 -25.04 26.57 27.82
C GLN A 298 -24.35 26.06 26.55
N LEU A 299 -24.76 26.58 25.39
CA LEU A 299 -24.17 26.28 24.08
C LEU A 299 -24.19 24.77 23.75
N SER A 300 -25.15 24.04 24.30
CA SER A 300 -25.28 22.60 24.13
C SER A 300 -26.34 22.27 23.08
N GLY A 301 -26.18 21.15 22.37
CA GLY A 301 -27.02 20.79 21.23
C GLY A 301 -27.52 19.35 21.28
N ILE A 302 -28.80 19.13 21.00
CA ILE A 302 -29.37 17.82 20.69
C ILE A 302 -30.02 17.88 19.31
N SER A 303 -29.50 17.16 18.31
CA SER A 303 -30.05 17.26 16.95
C SER A 303 -31.47 16.68 16.81
N GLY A 304 -31.89 15.76 17.70
CA GLY A 304 -33.23 15.17 17.71
C GLY A 304 -33.31 13.84 18.48
N GLY A 305 -34.22 12.94 18.09
CA GLY A 305 -34.34 11.59 18.67
C GLY A 305 -35.37 11.47 19.80
N TYR A 306 -35.25 10.43 20.63
CA TYR A 306 -36.17 10.15 21.74
C TYR A 306 -35.42 10.06 23.07
N ALA A 307 -35.87 10.82 24.08
CA ALA A 307 -35.37 10.74 25.45
C ALA A 307 -33.86 11.01 25.65
N ASN A 308 -33.21 11.80 24.79
CA ASN A 308 -31.80 12.18 25.00
C ASN A 308 -31.69 13.28 26.06
N GLU A 309 -30.67 13.23 26.92
CA GLU A 309 -30.50 14.15 28.06
C GLU A 309 -29.07 14.68 28.16
N ILE A 310 -28.91 16.00 28.17
CA ILE A 310 -27.69 16.69 28.59
C ILE A 310 -27.97 17.30 29.98
N GLN A 311 -27.21 16.91 31.00
CA GLN A 311 -27.44 17.32 32.39
C GLN A 311 -26.75 18.63 32.77
N THR A 312 -27.02 19.05 34.01
CA THR A 312 -26.52 20.29 34.58
C THR A 312 -25.00 20.43 34.55
N GLY A 313 -24.50 21.58 34.12
CA GLY A 313 -23.07 21.89 34.08
C GLY A 313 -22.32 21.33 32.87
N ALA A 314 -22.97 20.54 32.00
CA ALA A 314 -22.37 20.05 30.76
C ALA A 314 -22.46 21.10 29.64
N GLN A 315 -21.65 22.13 29.75
CA GLN A 315 -21.57 23.21 28.75
C GLN A 315 -20.90 22.73 27.46
N TYR A 316 -21.27 23.29 26.31
CA TYR A 316 -20.73 22.92 24.99
C TYR A 316 -20.94 21.45 24.58
N ALA A 317 -21.88 20.76 25.24
CA ALA A 317 -22.11 19.34 25.06
C ALA A 317 -22.98 19.07 23.83
N VAL A 318 -22.74 17.96 23.12
CA VAL A 318 -23.48 17.61 21.91
C VAL A 318 -24.01 16.19 21.98
N ILE A 319 -25.29 16.00 21.67
CA ILE A 319 -25.88 14.70 21.35
C ILE A 319 -26.43 14.74 19.92
N GLY A 320 -25.85 13.96 19.01
CA GLY A 320 -26.24 13.95 17.60
C GLY A 320 -27.62 13.33 17.31
N GLY A 321 -28.26 12.70 18.30
CA GLY A 321 -29.63 12.15 18.24
C GLY A 321 -29.76 10.79 18.92
N GLY A 322 -30.64 9.92 18.40
CA GLY A 322 -30.80 8.54 18.88
C GLY A 322 -31.85 8.36 19.97
N TYR A 323 -31.75 7.27 20.74
CA TYR A 323 -32.69 6.89 21.81
C TYR A 323 -31.97 6.80 23.16
N ASN A 324 -32.40 7.61 24.12
CA ASN A 324 -31.99 7.55 25.52
C ASN A 324 -30.48 7.65 25.75
N ASN A 325 -29.81 8.55 25.01
CA ASN A 325 -28.41 8.88 25.25
C ASN A 325 -28.31 9.95 26.34
N ARG A 326 -27.35 9.83 27.25
CA ARG A 326 -27.24 10.66 28.45
C ARG A 326 -25.84 11.19 28.64
N LEU A 327 -25.69 12.50 28.66
CA LEU A 327 -24.46 13.18 29.06
C LEU A 327 -24.71 13.79 30.44
N GLN A 328 -24.00 13.29 31.45
CA GLN A 328 -24.23 13.62 32.85
C GLN A 328 -23.55 14.93 33.28
N SER A 329 -23.75 15.33 34.53
CA SER A 329 -23.34 16.64 35.02
C SER A 329 -21.84 16.93 34.86
N ASN A 330 -21.49 18.20 34.60
CA ASN A 330 -20.10 18.66 34.43
C ASN A 330 -19.30 17.96 33.31
N GLY A 331 -19.96 17.38 32.29
CA GLY A 331 -19.33 16.84 31.09
C GLY A 331 -19.03 17.90 30.03
N THR A 332 -18.27 18.95 30.37
CA THR A 332 -17.99 20.07 29.46
C THR A 332 -17.37 19.61 28.15
N ALA A 333 -17.90 20.08 27.02
CA ALA A 333 -17.47 19.75 25.66
C ALA A 333 -17.45 18.24 25.33
N ALA A 334 -18.21 17.42 26.07
CA ALA A 334 -18.36 16.01 25.75
C ALA A 334 -19.37 15.80 24.60
N VAL A 335 -19.17 14.74 23.83
CA VAL A 335 -19.93 14.45 22.62
C VAL A 335 -20.45 13.03 22.64
N ILE A 336 -21.75 12.86 22.37
CA ILE A 336 -22.35 11.59 21.98
C ILE A 336 -22.86 11.73 20.54
N GLY A 337 -22.28 11.04 19.57
CA GLY A 337 -22.70 11.16 18.17
C GLY A 337 -24.12 10.65 17.89
N GLY A 338 -24.65 9.76 18.73
CA GLY A 338 -26.03 9.24 18.67
C GLY A 338 -26.14 7.84 19.26
N GLY A 339 -27.06 7.01 18.72
CA GLY A 339 -27.20 5.59 19.09
C GLY A 339 -28.27 5.30 20.14
N TYR A 340 -28.15 4.18 20.86
CA TYR A 340 -29.13 3.70 21.85
C TYR A 340 -28.47 3.50 23.23
N LEU A 341 -28.97 4.15 24.28
CA LEU A 341 -28.49 3.98 25.67
C LEU A 341 -26.99 4.28 25.88
N ASN A 342 -26.39 5.20 25.13
CA ASN A 342 -25.00 5.59 25.37
C ASN A 342 -24.93 6.63 26.49
N THR A 343 -23.95 6.52 27.38
CA THR A 343 -23.77 7.43 28.51
C THR A 343 -22.35 7.94 28.63
N VAL A 344 -22.21 9.27 28.76
CA VAL A 344 -21.00 9.91 29.27
C VAL A 344 -21.29 10.37 30.70
N GLY A 345 -20.52 9.87 31.65
CA GLY A 345 -20.68 10.04 33.09
C GLY A 345 -20.30 11.43 33.57
N ALA A 346 -20.61 11.71 34.84
CA ALA A 346 -20.39 13.02 35.41
C ALA A 346 -18.89 13.37 35.50
N SER A 347 -18.56 14.66 35.36
CA SER A 347 -17.17 15.16 35.42
C SER A 347 -16.23 14.50 34.39
N ALA A 348 -16.73 14.11 33.21
CA ALA A 348 -15.92 13.57 32.11
C ALA A 348 -15.79 14.59 30.95
N PRO A 349 -15.06 15.71 31.14
CA PRO A 349 -14.93 16.73 30.10
C PRO A 349 -14.15 16.20 28.89
N TYR A 350 -14.50 16.69 27.70
CA TYR A 350 -13.90 16.33 26.41
C TYR A 350 -14.00 14.85 26.04
N ALA A 351 -14.85 14.08 26.72
CA ALA A 351 -15.07 12.68 26.38
C ALA A 351 -15.90 12.56 25.09
N VAL A 352 -15.54 11.60 24.24
CA VAL A 352 -16.19 11.38 22.95
C VAL A 352 -16.73 9.96 22.87
N LEU A 353 -18.02 9.84 22.57
CA LEU A 353 -18.70 8.60 22.28
C LEU A 353 -19.35 8.73 20.90
N ALA A 354 -18.75 8.17 19.85
CA ALA A 354 -19.21 8.44 18.49
C ALA A 354 -20.59 7.82 18.16
N GLY A 355 -21.01 6.77 18.88
CA GLY A 355 -22.36 6.19 18.79
C GLY A 355 -22.45 4.75 19.32
N GLY A 356 -23.29 3.93 18.70
CA GLY A 356 -23.46 2.51 19.06
C GLY A 356 -24.57 2.26 20.08
N ARG A 357 -24.45 1.17 20.86
CA ARG A 357 -25.46 0.72 21.81
C ARG A 357 -24.87 0.45 23.19
N GLU A 358 -25.46 1.01 24.24
CA GLU A 358 -25.12 0.72 25.64
C GLU A 358 -23.62 0.96 25.98
N ASN A 359 -22.94 1.90 25.29
CA ASN A 359 -21.56 2.25 25.62
C ASN A 359 -21.52 3.25 26.79
N LEU A 360 -20.52 3.13 27.66
CA LEU A 360 -20.43 3.89 28.91
C LEU A 360 -19.03 4.45 29.13
N ILE A 361 -18.92 5.77 29.22
CA ILE A 361 -17.77 6.45 29.84
C ILE A 361 -18.24 6.86 31.24
N GLN A 362 -17.57 6.43 32.31
CA GLN A 362 -18.01 6.66 33.69
C GLN A 362 -17.60 8.04 34.25
N TYR A 363 -17.68 8.20 35.57
CA TYR A 363 -17.32 9.40 36.31
C TYR A 363 -15.82 9.73 36.21
N ASN A 364 -15.48 11.01 36.05
CA ASN A 364 -14.10 11.51 36.09
C ASN A 364 -13.15 10.90 35.02
N VAL A 365 -13.68 10.61 33.83
CA VAL A 365 -12.92 9.99 32.72
C VAL A 365 -12.66 11.01 31.60
N SER A 366 -11.90 12.06 31.91
CA SER A 366 -11.58 13.14 30.97
C SER A 366 -10.84 12.63 29.72
N TYR A 367 -11.13 13.23 28.55
CA TYR A 367 -10.49 12.93 27.26
C TYR A 367 -10.60 11.47 26.79
N ALA A 368 -11.51 10.67 27.37
CA ALA A 368 -11.73 9.31 26.92
C ALA A 368 -12.51 9.26 25.60
N THR A 369 -12.19 8.28 24.77
CA THR A 369 -12.89 8.05 23.50
C THR A 369 -13.44 6.62 23.42
N ILE A 370 -14.71 6.48 23.06
CA ILE A 370 -15.30 5.22 22.58
C ILE A 370 -15.84 5.48 21.18
N SER A 371 -15.25 4.87 20.17
CA SER A 371 -15.60 5.13 18.77
C SER A 371 -16.91 4.44 18.31
N GLY A 372 -17.55 3.65 19.18
CA GLY A 372 -18.85 3.02 18.93
C GLY A 372 -18.96 1.61 19.51
N GLY A 373 -19.77 0.75 18.89
CA GLY A 373 -19.91 -0.67 19.26
C GLY A 373 -21.04 -0.94 20.26
N TYR A 374 -20.97 -2.07 20.96
CA TYR A 374 -21.98 -2.53 21.93
C TYR A 374 -21.36 -2.81 23.30
N ARG A 375 -21.86 -2.16 24.35
CA ARG A 375 -21.44 -2.40 25.75
C ARG A 375 -19.94 -2.18 26.03
N ASN A 376 -19.30 -1.26 25.34
CA ASN A 376 -17.92 -0.88 25.69
C ASN A 376 -17.92 0.09 26.87
N THR A 377 -16.99 -0.08 27.81
CA THR A 377 -16.97 0.69 29.07
C THR A 377 -15.57 1.23 29.39
N ASN A 378 -15.46 2.53 29.62
CA ASN A 378 -14.34 3.14 30.32
C ASN A 378 -14.79 3.49 31.73
N GLU A 379 -14.23 2.81 32.74
CA GLU A 379 -14.58 2.99 34.13
C GLU A 379 -13.92 4.23 34.76
N THR A 380 -14.31 4.50 36.00
CA THR A 380 -13.97 5.70 36.76
C THR A 380 -12.46 6.02 36.78
N SER A 381 -12.10 7.28 36.50
CA SER A 381 -10.71 7.77 36.47
C SER A 381 -9.79 7.16 35.39
N ALA A 382 -10.30 6.42 34.39
CA ALA A 382 -9.51 5.93 33.25
C ALA A 382 -9.25 7.04 32.20
N GLN A 383 -8.63 8.14 32.59
CA GLN A 383 -8.42 9.32 31.74
C GLN A 383 -7.55 9.01 30.50
N TYR A 384 -7.78 9.72 29.39
CA TYR A 384 -7.07 9.53 28.11
C TYR A 384 -7.17 8.12 27.52
N SER A 385 -8.14 7.33 27.96
CA SER A 385 -8.34 5.96 27.46
C SER A 385 -9.10 5.95 26.14
N THR A 386 -8.81 4.98 25.28
CA THR A 386 -9.47 4.82 23.99
C THR A 386 -9.96 3.40 23.78
N ILE A 387 -11.25 3.25 23.46
CA ILE A 387 -11.81 2.02 22.88
C ILE A 387 -12.22 2.30 21.43
N GLY A 388 -11.58 1.62 20.47
CA GLY A 388 -11.85 1.79 19.04
C GLY A 388 -13.21 1.23 18.58
N GLY A 389 -13.92 0.49 19.43
CA GLY A 389 -15.26 -0.05 19.17
C GLY A 389 -15.39 -1.50 19.66
N GLY A 390 -16.17 -2.32 18.94
CA GLY A 390 -16.35 -3.74 19.26
C GLY A 390 -17.46 -4.01 20.27
N ILE A 391 -17.39 -5.15 20.97
CA ILE A 391 -18.42 -5.64 21.89
C ILE A 391 -17.79 -5.92 23.26
N GLN A 392 -18.37 -5.38 24.34
CA GLN A 392 -18.00 -5.69 25.72
C GLN A 392 -16.51 -5.49 26.05
N ASN A 393 -15.84 -4.51 25.42
CA ASN A 393 -14.48 -4.15 25.81
C ASN A 393 -14.51 -3.21 27.02
N THR A 394 -13.61 -3.43 27.98
CA THR A 394 -13.61 -2.69 29.25
C THR A 394 -12.22 -2.19 29.62
N ILE A 395 -12.11 -0.91 29.90
CA ILE A 395 -10.96 -0.31 30.57
C ILE A 395 -11.42 0.04 31.98
N ARG A 396 -10.82 -0.62 32.98
CA ARG A 396 -11.22 -0.52 34.39
C ARG A 396 -10.69 0.74 35.06
N SER A 397 -11.11 0.90 36.31
CA SER A 397 -10.82 2.10 37.10
C SER A 397 -9.33 2.44 37.18
N ASN A 398 -9.03 3.73 37.10
CA ASN A 398 -7.66 4.28 37.16
C ASN A 398 -6.68 3.78 36.07
N ALA A 399 -7.11 3.04 35.04
CA ALA A 399 -6.23 2.59 33.95
C ALA A 399 -6.00 3.68 32.88
N GLN A 400 -5.24 4.71 33.25
CA GLN A 400 -4.99 5.90 32.41
C GLN A 400 -4.13 5.63 31.16
N SER A 401 -4.38 6.40 30.09
CA SER A 401 -3.60 6.41 28.85
C SER A 401 -3.52 5.03 28.17
N THR A 402 -4.60 4.26 28.27
CA THR A 402 -4.71 2.89 27.75
C THR A 402 -5.50 2.84 26.44
N VAL A 403 -5.25 1.80 25.63
CA VAL A 403 -5.94 1.64 24.34
C VAL A 403 -6.42 0.21 24.17
N ILE A 404 -7.69 0.03 23.84
CA ILE A 404 -8.23 -1.19 23.25
C ILE A 404 -8.71 -0.85 21.84
N SER A 405 -8.06 -1.39 20.81
CA SER A 405 -8.37 -1.00 19.42
C SER A 405 -9.73 -1.52 18.93
N GLY A 406 -10.33 -2.50 19.62
CA GLY A 406 -11.65 -3.07 19.32
C GLY A 406 -11.77 -4.53 19.79
N GLY A 407 -12.64 -5.32 19.16
CA GLY A 407 -12.78 -6.76 19.43
C GLY A 407 -13.94 -7.14 20.35
N TYR A 408 -13.90 -8.33 20.95
CA TYR A 408 -14.94 -8.86 21.85
C TYR A 408 -14.38 -9.16 23.24
N GLY A 409 -14.90 -8.55 24.29
CA GLY A 409 -14.59 -8.95 25.67
C GLY A 409 -13.14 -8.73 26.09
N ASN A 410 -12.41 -7.80 25.47
CA ASN A 410 -11.05 -7.48 25.91
C ASN A 410 -11.09 -6.56 27.12
N ALA A 411 -10.18 -6.77 28.08
CA ALA A 411 -10.16 -6.01 29.32
C ALA A 411 -8.75 -5.54 29.70
N ILE A 412 -8.65 -4.27 30.11
CA ILE A 412 -7.49 -3.72 30.81
C ILE A 412 -7.95 -3.39 32.23
N GLU A 413 -7.44 -4.12 33.22
CA GLU A 413 -7.86 -4.03 34.61
C GLU A 413 -7.27 -2.82 35.35
N ALA A 414 -7.68 -2.65 36.61
CA ALA A 414 -7.40 -1.43 37.37
C ALA A 414 -5.91 -1.12 37.49
N ASN A 415 -5.56 0.17 37.50
CA ASN A 415 -4.17 0.64 37.58
C ASN A 415 -3.23 0.13 36.46
N ALA A 416 -3.68 -0.49 35.38
CA ALA A 416 -2.80 -0.96 34.31
C ALA A 416 -2.43 0.16 33.30
N HIS A 417 -1.79 1.24 33.78
CA HIS A 417 -1.48 2.44 32.99
C HIS A 417 -0.64 2.14 31.73
N TYR A 418 -0.85 2.92 30.67
CA TYR A 418 -0.08 2.89 29.41
C TYR A 418 -0.12 1.55 28.65
N SER A 419 -1.03 0.65 29.04
CA SER A 419 -1.19 -0.66 28.42
C SER A 419 -2.08 -0.59 27.17
N ARG A 420 -1.79 -1.46 26.21
CA ARG A 420 -2.42 -1.50 24.89
C ARG A 420 -2.86 -2.90 24.51
N VAL A 421 -4.06 -3.02 23.96
CA VAL A 421 -4.61 -4.23 23.35
C VAL A 421 -5.01 -3.93 21.91
N GLY A 422 -4.38 -4.63 20.96
CA GLY A 422 -4.60 -4.47 19.51
C GLY A 422 -5.97 -4.96 19.03
N GLY A 423 -6.74 -5.67 19.86
CA GLY A 423 -8.08 -6.17 19.57
C GLY A 423 -8.23 -7.65 19.93
N GLY A 424 -8.96 -8.41 19.12
CA GLY A 424 -9.16 -9.85 19.33
C GLY A 424 -10.33 -10.16 20.27
N ARG A 425 -10.29 -11.32 20.94
CA ARG A 425 -11.34 -11.79 21.83
C ARG A 425 -10.80 -12.22 23.19
N GLU A 426 -11.41 -11.75 24.26
CA GLU A 426 -11.15 -12.18 25.65
C GLU A 426 -9.68 -11.99 26.09
N ASN A 427 -8.95 -11.01 25.55
CA ASN A 427 -7.59 -10.71 26.01
C ASN A 427 -7.63 -9.85 27.28
N LEU A 428 -6.74 -10.15 28.23
CA LEU A 428 -6.75 -9.58 29.58
C LEU A 428 -5.38 -9.03 29.99
N VAL A 429 -5.35 -7.75 30.35
CA VAL A 429 -4.25 -7.16 31.15
C VAL A 429 -4.76 -7.01 32.57
N GLN A 430 -4.16 -7.69 33.53
CA GLN A 430 -4.59 -7.66 34.94
C GLN A 430 -4.12 -6.41 35.69
N THR A 431 -4.61 -6.26 36.93
CA THR A 431 -4.34 -5.10 37.78
C THR A 431 -2.86 -4.83 37.96
N ASP A 432 -2.49 -3.56 38.08
CA ASP A 432 -1.12 -3.10 38.36
C ASP A 432 -0.09 -3.58 37.32
N ALA A 433 -0.50 -3.86 36.08
CA ALA A 433 0.41 -4.22 34.99
C ALA A 433 0.60 -3.05 34.01
N TYR A 434 1.60 -2.21 34.28
CA TYR A 434 1.93 -1.04 33.44
C TYR A 434 2.68 -1.40 32.15
N TYR A 435 2.46 -0.61 31.10
CA TYR A 435 3.19 -0.68 29.82
C TYR A 435 3.10 -2.04 29.09
N VAL A 436 1.99 -2.74 29.22
CA VAL A 436 1.76 -4.03 28.55
C VAL A 436 1.36 -3.80 27.09
N THR A 437 1.93 -4.56 26.17
CA THR A 437 1.48 -4.59 24.76
C THR A 437 0.94 -5.97 24.41
N LEU A 438 -0.38 -6.08 24.23
CA LEU A 438 -1.05 -7.26 23.68
C LEU A 438 -1.42 -7.00 22.20
N GLY A 439 -0.83 -7.73 21.27
CA GLY A 439 -1.10 -7.57 19.83
C GLY A 439 -2.52 -7.95 19.39
N GLY A 440 -3.24 -8.74 20.21
CA GLY A 440 -4.60 -9.23 19.94
C GLY A 440 -4.72 -10.73 20.18
N GLY A 441 -5.51 -11.45 19.37
CA GLY A 441 -5.68 -12.90 19.46
C GLY A 441 -6.87 -13.33 20.34
N TYR A 442 -6.86 -14.56 20.85
CA TYR A 442 -7.90 -15.12 21.71
C TYR A 442 -7.34 -15.52 23.09
N HIS A 443 -7.90 -14.96 24.15
CA HIS A 443 -7.65 -15.38 25.54
C HIS A 443 -6.18 -15.26 25.98
N ASN A 444 -5.45 -14.25 25.51
CA ASN A 444 -4.10 -13.98 25.99
C ASN A 444 -4.15 -13.15 27.27
N THR A 445 -3.33 -13.50 28.27
CA THR A 445 -3.37 -12.90 29.60
C THR A 445 -1.99 -12.40 30.03
N ASN A 446 -1.91 -11.14 30.45
CA ASN A 446 -0.79 -10.63 31.24
C ASN A 446 -1.25 -10.44 32.69
N GLN A 447 -0.61 -11.13 33.62
CA GLN A 447 -1.02 -11.12 35.03
C GLN A 447 -0.48 -9.92 35.81
N THR A 448 -0.93 -9.80 37.05
CA THR A 448 -0.62 -8.68 37.96
C THR A 448 0.87 -8.39 38.09
N ALA A 449 1.25 -7.11 38.06
CA ALA A 449 2.63 -6.63 38.23
C ALA A 449 3.67 -7.19 37.22
N ALA A 450 3.23 -7.80 36.11
CA ALA A 450 4.10 -8.12 34.99
C ALA A 450 4.21 -6.89 34.06
N HIS A 451 5.16 -6.02 34.36
CA HIS A 451 5.34 -4.72 33.69
C HIS A 451 6.17 -4.81 32.40
N PHE A 452 5.95 -3.88 31.47
CA PHE A 452 6.76 -3.75 30.24
C PHE A 452 6.79 -5.02 29.38
N THR A 453 5.74 -5.82 29.43
CA THR A 453 5.67 -7.10 28.73
C THR A 453 5.09 -6.93 27.33
N THR A 454 5.41 -7.87 26.44
CA THR A 454 4.82 -7.94 25.10
C THR A 454 4.29 -9.34 24.84
N LEU A 455 3.00 -9.45 24.51
CA LEU A 455 2.43 -10.65 23.91
C LEU A 455 2.00 -10.30 22.48
N GLY A 456 2.68 -10.85 21.48
CA GLY A 456 2.43 -10.53 20.06
C GLY A 456 1.04 -10.97 19.54
N GLY A 457 0.33 -11.81 20.29
CA GLY A 457 -1.02 -12.28 19.98
C GLY A 457 -1.16 -13.80 20.16
N GLY A 458 -1.95 -14.45 19.32
CA GLY A 458 -2.14 -15.90 19.34
C GLY A 458 -3.29 -16.37 20.22
N LEU A 459 -3.21 -17.60 20.73
CA LEU A 459 -4.26 -18.28 21.49
C LEU A 459 -3.75 -18.65 22.90
N GLN A 460 -4.43 -18.26 23.96
CA GLN A 460 -4.17 -18.73 25.33
C GLN A 460 -2.72 -18.54 25.83
N ASN A 461 -2.00 -17.51 25.38
CA ASN A 461 -0.66 -17.22 25.90
C ASN A 461 -0.74 -16.45 27.22
N THR A 462 0.13 -16.77 28.18
CA THR A 462 0.11 -16.18 29.52
C THR A 462 1.50 -15.73 29.97
N ILE A 463 1.64 -14.48 30.36
CA ILE A 463 2.77 -14.02 31.19
C ILE A 463 2.25 -13.85 32.60
N GLN A 464 2.82 -14.59 33.54
CA GLN A 464 2.39 -14.62 34.93
C GLN A 464 3.00 -13.48 35.76
N SER A 465 2.53 -13.35 37.00
CA SER A 465 2.83 -12.20 37.86
C SER A 465 4.32 -11.96 38.08
N ASN A 466 4.71 -10.69 38.24
CA ASN A 466 6.08 -10.26 38.52
C ASN A 466 7.13 -10.71 37.50
N ALA A 467 6.78 -10.90 36.22
CA ALA A 467 7.72 -11.22 35.14
C ALA A 467 7.96 -9.99 34.23
N PRO A 468 8.63 -8.92 34.70
CA PRO A 468 8.80 -7.71 33.91
C PRO A 468 9.69 -7.96 32.69
N TYR A 469 9.43 -7.22 31.61
CA TYR A 469 10.16 -7.30 30.33
C TYR A 469 10.06 -8.67 29.63
N ALA A 470 9.17 -9.55 30.10
CA ALA A 470 8.95 -10.84 29.46
C ALA A 470 8.22 -10.67 28.11
N VAL A 471 8.54 -11.54 27.16
CA VAL A 471 7.99 -11.49 25.80
C VAL A 471 7.49 -12.86 25.37
N ILE A 472 6.23 -12.91 24.93
CA ILE A 472 5.71 -14.04 24.15
C ILE A 472 5.40 -13.53 22.74
N GLY A 473 6.16 -13.94 21.73
CA GLY A 473 5.98 -13.48 20.35
C GLY A 473 4.63 -13.87 19.74
N GLY A 474 3.99 -14.94 20.24
CA GLY A 474 2.66 -15.41 19.83
C GLY A 474 2.50 -16.91 20.07
N GLY A 475 1.73 -17.59 19.22
CA GLY A 475 1.55 -19.05 19.29
C GLY A 475 0.34 -19.49 20.11
N PHE A 476 0.34 -20.73 20.61
CA PHE A 476 -0.78 -21.33 21.34
C PHE A 476 -0.36 -21.89 22.70
N GLY A 477 -0.91 -21.35 23.79
CA GLY A 477 -0.76 -21.94 25.13
C GLY A 477 0.64 -21.80 25.71
N ASN A 478 1.43 -20.80 25.28
CA ASN A 478 2.75 -20.56 25.84
C ASN A 478 2.66 -19.82 27.17
N THR A 479 3.52 -20.18 28.13
CA THR A 479 3.50 -19.60 29.48
C THR A 479 4.90 -19.16 29.91
N ILE A 480 5.04 -17.90 30.31
CA ILE A 480 6.18 -17.44 31.12
C ILE A 480 5.68 -17.29 32.55
N ALA A 481 6.26 -18.07 33.45
CA ALA A 481 5.79 -18.16 34.83
C ALA A 481 6.28 -17.00 35.71
N THR A 482 5.87 -17.02 36.97
CA THR A 482 6.12 -15.94 37.92
C THR A 482 7.61 -15.65 38.13
N ASN A 483 7.94 -14.37 38.33
CA ASN A 483 9.32 -13.91 38.58
C ASN A 483 10.34 -14.27 37.47
N ALA A 484 9.91 -14.64 36.26
CA ALA A 484 10.81 -14.92 35.13
C ALA A 484 11.07 -13.65 34.30
N ALA A 485 11.75 -12.66 34.90
CA ALA A 485 12.02 -11.38 34.25
C ALA A 485 12.91 -11.54 32.99
N SER A 486 12.64 -10.72 31.97
CA SER A 486 13.35 -10.71 30.68
C SER A 486 13.37 -12.08 29.98
N ALA A 487 12.43 -12.97 30.28
CA ALA A 487 12.29 -14.25 29.61
C ALA A 487 11.59 -14.09 28.25
N LEU A 488 11.95 -14.93 27.29
CA LEU A 488 11.43 -14.87 25.92
C LEU A 488 10.89 -16.23 25.47
N ILE A 489 9.64 -16.27 25.03
CA ILE A 489 9.13 -17.35 24.18
C ILE A 489 8.79 -16.74 22.82
N SER A 490 9.58 -17.03 21.78
CA SER A 490 9.34 -16.41 20.47
C SER A 490 8.05 -16.90 19.79
N GLY A 491 7.52 -18.07 20.19
CA GLY A 491 6.25 -18.62 19.72
C GLY A 491 6.09 -20.12 19.99
N GLY A 492 5.42 -20.84 19.10
CA GLY A 492 5.19 -22.29 19.20
C GLY A 492 3.93 -22.65 20.00
N ARG A 493 3.87 -23.89 20.50
CA ARG A 493 2.69 -24.41 21.22
C ARG A 493 3.08 -25.07 22.54
N PHE A 494 2.40 -24.67 23.62
CA PHE A 494 2.58 -25.21 24.97
C PHE A 494 4.03 -25.15 25.50
N ASN A 495 4.79 -24.13 25.11
CA ASN A 495 6.12 -23.92 25.66
C ASN A 495 6.02 -23.18 27.00
N THR A 496 6.87 -23.56 27.96
CA THR A 496 6.82 -23.01 29.32
C THR A 496 8.20 -22.62 29.82
N ILE A 497 8.37 -21.36 30.21
CA ILE A 497 9.49 -20.94 31.06
C ILE A 497 8.96 -20.87 32.48
N GLN A 498 9.50 -21.70 33.37
CA GLN A 498 9.03 -21.81 34.76
C GLN A 498 9.58 -20.69 35.65
N SER A 499 9.22 -20.71 36.93
CA SER A 499 9.41 -19.58 37.84
C SER A 499 10.88 -19.28 38.10
N ASN A 500 11.20 -18.01 38.33
CA ASN A 500 12.57 -17.50 38.58
C ASN A 500 13.61 -17.81 37.48
N ALA A 501 13.22 -18.28 36.29
CA ALA A 501 14.13 -18.55 35.20
C ALA A 501 14.46 -17.27 34.39
N LEU A 502 15.21 -16.35 35.02
CA LEU A 502 15.51 -15.04 34.44
C LEU A 502 16.36 -15.16 33.17
N TYR A 503 16.12 -14.26 32.21
CA TYR A 503 16.86 -14.17 30.94
C TYR A 503 16.85 -15.45 30.10
N SER A 504 15.89 -16.35 30.35
CA SER A 504 15.78 -17.61 29.66
C SER A 504 14.98 -17.48 28.37
N THR A 505 15.29 -18.33 27.39
CA THR A 505 14.71 -18.24 26.05
C THR A 505 14.20 -19.59 25.55
N ILE A 506 12.98 -19.61 25.00
CA ILE A 506 12.49 -20.68 24.14
C ILE A 506 12.20 -20.09 22.76
N ALA A 507 12.95 -20.49 21.75
CA ALA A 507 12.79 -19.96 20.39
C ALA A 507 11.51 -20.46 19.69
N GLY A 508 10.88 -21.52 20.19
CA GLY A 508 9.59 -22.03 19.68
C GLY A 508 9.42 -23.53 19.94
N GLY A 509 8.72 -24.21 19.02
CA GLY A 509 8.49 -25.66 19.08
C GLY A 509 7.24 -26.07 19.87
N TYR A 510 7.18 -27.33 20.29
CA TYR A 510 6.05 -27.92 21.00
C TYR A 510 6.47 -28.48 22.37
N GLN A 511 5.79 -28.06 23.44
CA GLN A 511 5.99 -28.58 24.80
C GLN A 511 7.43 -28.49 25.33
N ASN A 512 8.18 -27.45 24.93
CA ASN A 512 9.51 -27.21 25.47
C ASN A 512 9.43 -26.51 26.83
N VAL A 513 10.36 -26.86 27.74
CA VAL A 513 10.37 -26.35 29.12
C VAL A 513 11.75 -25.83 29.50
N VAL A 514 11.78 -24.62 30.06
CA VAL A 514 12.88 -24.17 30.91
C VAL A 514 12.44 -24.32 32.37
N SER A 515 13.20 -25.02 33.19
CA SER A 515 12.79 -25.30 34.58
C SER A 515 12.92 -24.12 35.53
N ASN A 516 12.37 -24.28 36.73
CA ASN A 516 12.52 -23.30 37.80
C ASN A 516 14.00 -22.99 38.07
N ASP A 517 14.29 -21.74 38.38
CA ASP A 517 15.62 -21.25 38.75
C ASP A 517 16.73 -21.53 37.71
N ALA A 518 16.36 -21.88 36.47
CA ALA A 518 17.30 -22.14 35.38
C ALA A 518 17.65 -20.82 34.66
N PHE A 519 18.51 -20.01 35.28
CA PHE A 519 18.92 -18.71 34.75
C PHE A 519 19.72 -18.85 33.45
N TYR A 520 19.45 -17.98 32.47
CA TYR A 520 20.11 -17.97 31.16
C TYR A 520 19.99 -19.30 30.38
N ALA A 521 18.95 -20.09 30.68
CA ALA A 521 18.72 -21.36 30.01
C ALA A 521 18.01 -21.13 28.67
N THR A 522 18.41 -21.93 27.66
CA THR A 522 17.92 -21.77 26.30
C THR A 522 17.40 -23.10 25.74
N VAL A 523 16.20 -23.07 25.17
CA VAL A 523 15.70 -24.11 24.28
C VAL A 523 15.54 -23.52 22.88
N VAL A 524 16.33 -24.03 21.93
CA VAL A 524 16.36 -23.49 20.56
C VAL A 524 15.15 -23.89 19.70
N GLY A 525 14.24 -24.71 20.25
CA GLY A 525 13.02 -25.19 19.59
C GLY A 525 12.86 -26.70 19.74
N GLY A 526 12.13 -27.32 18.81
CA GLY A 526 11.93 -28.77 18.79
C GLY A 526 10.72 -29.24 19.60
N ASN A 527 10.74 -30.50 20.04
CA ASN A 527 9.60 -31.15 20.69
C ASN A 527 10.01 -31.72 22.06
N GLN A 528 9.32 -31.30 23.12
CA GLN A 528 9.48 -31.81 24.48
C GLN A 528 10.91 -31.72 25.06
N ASN A 529 11.67 -30.69 24.69
CA ASN A 529 13.01 -30.46 25.26
C ASN A 529 12.93 -29.79 26.64
N LEU A 530 13.93 -30.05 27.48
CA LEU A 530 14.04 -29.53 28.85
C LEU A 530 15.41 -28.90 29.05
N ALA A 531 15.44 -27.64 29.50
CA ALA A 531 16.65 -26.95 29.96
C ALA A 531 16.47 -26.60 31.45
N ALA A 532 17.10 -27.35 32.35
CA ALA A 532 16.85 -27.26 33.79
C ALA A 532 18.03 -26.71 34.61
N GLY A 533 19.24 -26.69 34.07
CA GLY A 533 20.40 -26.07 34.71
C GLY A 533 20.62 -24.62 34.28
N ASN A 534 21.36 -23.85 35.09
CA ASN A 534 21.84 -22.53 34.67
C ASN A 534 22.75 -22.64 33.45
N TYR A 535 22.64 -21.70 32.51
CA TYR A 535 23.46 -21.66 31.29
C TYR A 535 23.33 -22.94 30.42
N THR A 536 22.15 -23.56 30.40
CA THR A 536 21.90 -24.78 29.61
C THR A 536 21.38 -24.50 28.22
N LEU A 537 21.64 -25.43 27.30
CA LEU A 537 21.12 -25.42 25.94
C LEU A 537 20.48 -26.78 25.62
N ALA A 538 19.18 -26.82 25.28
CA ALA A 538 18.51 -28.04 24.83
C ALA A 538 17.92 -27.88 23.42
N ALA A 539 18.07 -28.92 22.60
CA ALA A 539 17.69 -28.88 21.18
C ALA A 539 17.22 -30.25 20.64
N GLY A 540 16.24 -30.24 19.72
CA GLY A 540 15.82 -31.44 18.98
C GLY A 540 14.53 -32.08 19.50
N ASN A 541 14.51 -33.39 19.75
CA ASN A 541 13.34 -34.09 20.29
C ASN A 541 13.69 -34.80 21.61
N ARG A 542 13.06 -34.35 22.70
CA ARG A 542 13.24 -34.91 24.06
C ARG A 542 14.69 -34.83 24.60
N ALA A 543 15.44 -33.80 24.24
CA ALA A 543 16.73 -33.45 24.84
C ALA A 543 16.55 -32.83 26.24
N LYS A 544 17.32 -33.29 27.23
CA LYS A 544 17.20 -32.91 28.65
C LYS A 544 18.53 -32.37 29.22
N ALA A 545 18.77 -31.07 29.08
CA ALA A 545 19.91 -30.37 29.68
C ALA A 545 19.65 -30.10 31.18
N ASN A 546 19.73 -31.16 31.98
CA ASN A 546 19.37 -31.16 33.41
C ASN A 546 20.37 -30.45 34.33
N HIS A 547 21.63 -30.32 33.93
CA HIS A 547 22.72 -29.84 34.81
C HIS A 547 23.35 -28.56 34.28
N ARG A 548 23.95 -27.75 35.17
CA ARG A 548 24.52 -26.43 34.84
C ARG A 548 25.53 -26.53 33.69
N GLY A 549 25.46 -25.59 32.74
CA GLY A 549 26.40 -25.49 31.63
C GLY A 549 26.31 -26.62 30.61
N SER A 550 25.28 -27.48 30.68
CA SER A 550 25.13 -28.59 29.74
C SER A 550 24.46 -28.15 28.43
N PHE A 551 24.96 -28.69 27.32
CA PHE A 551 24.34 -28.64 26.01
C PHE A 551 23.92 -30.05 25.61
N VAL A 552 22.62 -30.26 25.40
CA VAL A 552 22.07 -31.54 24.94
C VAL A 552 21.32 -31.38 23.61
N TRP A 553 21.75 -32.13 22.60
CA TRP A 553 21.05 -32.26 21.32
C TRP A 553 20.57 -33.71 21.12
N ALA A 554 19.31 -33.89 20.74
CA ALA A 554 18.72 -35.19 20.49
C ALA A 554 18.02 -35.26 19.13
N ASP A 555 18.32 -36.31 18.37
CA ASP A 555 17.66 -36.65 17.11
C ASP A 555 16.14 -36.91 17.24
N SER A 556 15.50 -37.31 16.15
CA SER A 556 14.06 -37.57 16.07
C SER A 556 13.56 -38.75 16.92
N THR A 557 14.44 -39.48 17.62
CA THR A 557 14.05 -40.62 18.45
C THR A 557 13.16 -40.15 19.60
N ALA A 558 12.00 -40.78 19.78
CA ALA A 558 11.03 -40.44 20.83
C ALA A 558 11.43 -41.01 22.20
N ALA A 559 12.64 -40.69 22.68
CA ALA A 559 13.15 -41.11 23.98
C ALA A 559 13.91 -39.97 24.66
N ASP A 560 13.84 -39.87 25.98
CA ASP A 560 14.59 -38.86 26.73
C ASP A 560 16.10 -39.10 26.60
N PHE A 561 16.86 -38.03 26.38
CA PHE A 561 18.32 -38.05 26.37
C PHE A 561 18.81 -36.88 27.20
N GLY A 562 19.49 -37.16 28.32
CA GLY A 562 19.76 -36.13 29.31
C GLY A 562 21.18 -36.11 29.85
N SER A 563 21.63 -34.91 30.21
CA SER A 563 22.86 -34.71 30.98
C SER A 563 22.78 -35.40 32.34
N THR A 564 23.91 -35.90 32.81
CA THR A 564 24.11 -36.56 34.11
C THR A 564 25.05 -35.79 35.04
N ALA A 565 25.73 -34.76 34.54
CA ALA A 565 26.62 -33.89 35.31
C ALA A 565 26.75 -32.49 34.68
N ASN A 566 27.36 -31.55 35.41
CA ASN A 566 27.61 -30.19 34.93
C ASN A 566 28.56 -30.15 33.73
N ASN A 567 28.43 -29.11 32.89
CA ASN A 567 29.31 -28.78 31.78
C ASN A 567 29.48 -29.89 30.72
N GLN A 568 28.44 -30.68 30.50
CA GLN A 568 28.44 -31.73 29.49
C GLN A 568 27.94 -31.22 28.13
N PHE A 569 28.60 -31.63 27.05
CA PHE A 569 28.05 -31.54 25.70
C PHE A 569 27.66 -32.94 25.23
N LEU A 570 26.36 -33.21 25.09
CA LEU A 570 25.82 -34.52 24.73
C LEU A 570 25.04 -34.44 23.41
N ILE A 571 25.32 -35.37 22.51
CA ILE A 571 24.68 -35.48 21.19
C ILE A 571 24.16 -36.91 21.01
N ARG A 572 22.86 -37.09 20.76
CA ARG A 572 22.30 -38.34 20.25
C ARG A 572 21.92 -38.16 18.79
N ALA A 573 22.73 -38.74 17.89
CA ALA A 573 22.51 -38.74 16.46
C ALA A 573 22.50 -40.17 15.93
N GLY A 574 21.33 -40.78 15.70
CA GLY A 574 21.21 -42.15 15.19
C GLY A 574 21.85 -42.37 13.82
N GLY A 575 22.00 -41.32 13.03
CA GLY A 575 22.76 -41.34 11.76
C GLY A 575 24.26 -41.03 11.91
N GLY A 576 24.75 -40.73 13.11
CA GLY A 576 26.12 -40.30 13.40
C GLY A 576 26.34 -38.78 13.40
N VAL A 577 27.45 -38.34 14.00
CA VAL A 577 27.91 -36.95 14.06
C VAL A 577 29.04 -36.76 13.05
N GLY A 578 28.83 -35.89 12.06
CA GLY A 578 29.83 -35.60 11.02
C GLY A 578 30.52 -34.24 11.24
N ILE A 579 31.85 -34.22 11.28
CA ILE A 579 32.67 -33.01 11.23
C ILE A 579 33.44 -33.02 9.91
N GLY A 580 33.11 -32.11 8.99
CA GLY A 580 33.66 -32.12 7.63
C GLY A 580 33.08 -33.22 6.72
N THR A 581 32.09 -33.99 7.19
CA THR A 581 31.40 -35.04 6.41
C THR A 581 29.89 -34.98 6.63
N ALA A 582 29.12 -35.13 5.56
CA ALA A 582 27.66 -35.24 5.59
C ALA A 582 27.15 -36.69 5.61
N GLN A 583 28.06 -37.67 5.48
CA GLN A 583 27.77 -39.09 5.58
C GLN A 583 28.66 -39.70 6.67
N PRO A 584 28.35 -39.44 7.96
CA PRO A 584 29.05 -40.09 9.05
C PRO A 584 28.90 -41.61 8.94
N ALA A 585 30.01 -42.33 8.83
CA ALA A 585 30.03 -43.79 8.74
C ALA A 585 30.10 -44.46 10.13
N SER A 586 30.21 -43.65 11.17
CA SER A 586 30.38 -44.01 12.58
C SER A 586 29.62 -43.01 13.47
N ALA A 587 29.48 -43.32 14.75
CA ALA A 587 28.81 -42.45 15.71
C ALA A 587 29.43 -41.03 15.77
N LEU A 588 30.76 -40.93 15.62
CA LEU A 588 31.49 -39.69 15.35
C LEU A 588 32.43 -39.93 14.16
N HIS A 589 32.26 -39.17 13.08
CA HIS A 589 33.10 -39.22 11.87
C HIS A 589 33.65 -37.82 11.61
N VAL A 590 34.98 -37.67 11.73
CA VAL A 590 35.68 -36.45 11.33
C VAL A 590 36.40 -36.71 10.01
N ALA A 591 36.02 -36.01 8.95
CA ALA A 591 36.73 -36.04 7.68
C ALA A 591 37.97 -35.13 7.77
N GLY A 592 39.05 -35.69 8.31
CA GLY A 592 40.30 -35.00 8.54
C GLY A 592 41.04 -35.58 9.76
N THR A 593 42.09 -34.88 10.19
CA THR A 593 42.88 -35.29 11.36
C THR A 593 42.18 -34.85 12.64
N VAL A 594 42.00 -35.79 13.59
CA VAL A 594 41.60 -35.49 14.96
C VAL A 594 42.85 -35.34 15.81
N THR A 595 43.18 -34.12 16.22
CA THR A 595 44.26 -33.86 17.19
C THR A 595 43.68 -33.83 18.60
N ALA A 596 44.09 -34.78 19.45
CA ALA A 596 43.71 -34.84 20.86
C ALA A 596 44.96 -34.81 21.74
N THR A 597 44.93 -34.05 22.84
CA THR A 597 46.05 -33.95 23.78
C THR A 597 46.25 -35.21 24.62
N SER A 598 45.19 -35.98 24.87
CA SER A 598 45.23 -37.28 25.53
C SER A 598 43.94 -38.09 25.26
N PHE A 599 44.05 -39.41 25.25
CA PHE A 599 42.91 -40.33 25.31
C PHE A 599 43.00 -41.12 26.63
N THR A 600 42.02 -40.97 27.52
CA THR A 600 41.95 -41.67 28.81
C THR A 600 40.93 -42.82 28.74
N GLY A 601 41.37 -44.04 29.05
CA GLY A 601 40.55 -45.26 28.98
C GLY A 601 41.37 -46.47 28.52
N ASN A 602 40.74 -47.64 28.38
CA ASN A 602 41.43 -48.86 27.93
C ASN A 602 41.72 -48.87 26.41
N GLY A 603 41.30 -47.85 25.66
CA GLY A 603 41.59 -47.70 24.23
C GLY A 603 41.03 -48.80 23.31
N ILE A 604 40.29 -49.78 23.84
CA ILE A 604 39.84 -50.99 23.10
C ILE A 604 38.97 -50.61 21.89
N GLY A 605 38.26 -49.48 21.95
CA GLY A 605 37.43 -48.98 20.84
C GLY A 605 38.18 -48.19 19.76
N LEU A 606 39.45 -47.82 19.97
CA LEU A 606 40.25 -47.10 18.98
C LEU A 606 40.88 -48.09 18.00
N THR A 607 40.22 -48.34 16.87
CA THR A 607 40.70 -49.21 15.79
C THR A 607 41.25 -48.37 14.63
N ASN A 608 42.13 -48.94 13.79
CA ASN A 608 42.73 -48.26 12.63
C ASN A 608 43.52 -46.96 12.93
N LEU A 609 44.09 -46.83 14.12
CA LEU A 609 45.03 -45.74 14.39
C LEU A 609 46.29 -45.92 13.52
N ASN A 610 46.61 -44.92 12.68
CA ASN A 610 47.91 -44.87 12.03
C ASN A 610 48.96 -44.45 13.07
N LEU A 611 49.53 -45.44 13.76
CA LEU A 611 50.45 -45.27 14.88
C LEU A 611 51.88 -44.87 14.49
N SER A 612 52.11 -44.31 13.30
CA SER A 612 53.45 -43.99 12.80
C SER A 612 54.16 -42.84 13.54
N GLY A 613 53.63 -42.35 14.66
CA GLY A 613 54.24 -41.27 15.47
C GLY A 613 53.72 -41.06 16.89
N ALA A 614 52.97 -42.01 17.49
CA ALA A 614 52.45 -41.86 18.85
C ALA A 614 53.28 -42.65 19.88
N ASN A 615 53.91 -41.96 20.85
CA ASN A 615 54.52 -42.58 22.03
C ASN A 615 53.42 -42.88 23.07
N PHE A 616 53.11 -44.16 23.32
CA PHE A 616 52.26 -44.54 24.46
C PHE A 616 53.12 -44.94 25.66
N GLY A 617 52.89 -44.31 26.82
CA GLY A 617 53.38 -44.81 28.11
C GLY A 617 52.24 -45.48 28.89
N GLY A 618 52.34 -46.79 29.12
CA GLY A 618 51.39 -47.59 29.90
C GLY A 618 51.40 -49.08 29.55
N GLN A 619 51.02 -49.96 30.49
CA GLN A 619 50.90 -51.41 30.24
C GLN A 619 49.61 -51.73 29.47
N PHE A 620 49.74 -52.33 28.28
CA PHE A 620 48.61 -52.85 27.50
C PHE A 620 48.49 -54.38 27.64
N SER A 621 47.25 -54.87 27.79
CA SER A 621 46.90 -56.29 27.81
C SER A 621 46.90 -56.90 26.40
N PRO A 622 47.27 -58.19 26.23
CA PRO A 622 47.44 -58.88 24.94
C PRO A 622 46.25 -58.82 23.97
N SER A 623 45.03 -58.68 24.47
CA SER A 623 43.82 -58.60 23.66
C SER A 623 43.60 -57.22 23.03
N GLN A 624 44.38 -56.21 23.42
CA GLN A 624 44.19 -54.81 23.01
C GLN A 624 44.98 -54.42 21.75
N ILE A 625 45.85 -55.30 21.24
CA ILE A 625 46.56 -55.10 19.97
C ILE A 625 46.49 -56.41 19.16
N PRO A 626 45.35 -56.70 18.50
CA PRO A 626 45.13 -57.98 17.83
C PRO A 626 46.03 -58.23 16.61
N ASN A 627 46.87 -57.28 16.20
CA ASN A 627 47.87 -57.40 15.13
C ASN A 627 49.12 -56.57 15.47
N LEU A 628 49.93 -57.05 16.42
CA LEU A 628 51.16 -56.36 16.83
C LEU A 628 52.26 -56.54 15.76
N ASP A 629 52.45 -55.53 14.92
CA ASP A 629 53.65 -55.36 14.11
C ASP A 629 54.80 -54.91 15.02
N ALA A 630 55.79 -55.78 15.25
CA ALA A 630 56.91 -55.50 16.17
C ALA A 630 57.83 -54.37 15.72
N SER A 631 57.77 -53.94 14.45
CA SER A 631 58.54 -52.81 13.97
C SER A 631 58.15 -51.47 14.63
N LYS A 632 57.00 -51.42 15.33
CA LYS A 632 56.49 -50.22 16.01
C LYS A 632 56.77 -50.18 17.52
N ILE A 633 57.52 -51.13 18.07
CA ILE A 633 57.91 -51.15 19.50
C ILE A 633 59.33 -50.60 19.63
N THR A 634 59.48 -49.36 20.08
CA THR A 634 60.78 -48.69 20.21
C THR A 634 61.45 -48.89 21.58
N THR A 635 60.71 -49.14 22.69
CA THR A 635 61.25 -49.59 24.00
C THR A 635 60.21 -50.37 24.85
N GLY A 636 60.65 -51.29 25.72
CA GLY A 636 59.83 -52.10 26.66
C GLY A 636 60.12 -53.61 26.64
N THR A 637 59.87 -54.35 27.73
CA THR A 637 60.14 -55.80 27.86
C THR A 637 58.86 -56.65 27.78
N PHE A 638 58.84 -57.66 26.90
CA PHE A 638 57.81 -58.71 26.84
C PHE A 638 58.45 -60.09 27.02
N ALA A 639 57.72 -61.04 27.62
CA ALA A 639 58.19 -62.41 27.79
C ALA A 639 58.16 -63.19 26.47
N ASP A 640 59.25 -63.93 26.21
CA ASP A 640 59.67 -64.52 24.93
C ASP A 640 58.65 -65.45 24.27
N ALA A 641 57.85 -66.19 25.07
CA ALA A 641 56.90 -67.19 24.58
C ALA A 641 55.69 -66.63 23.80
N ARG A 642 55.65 -65.33 23.49
CA ARG A 642 54.46 -64.63 22.98
C ARG A 642 54.69 -63.72 21.77
N LEU A 643 55.83 -63.84 21.08
CA LEU A 643 56.12 -63.18 19.79
C LEU A 643 55.78 -64.10 18.60
N SER A 644 55.28 -63.53 17.50
CA SER A 644 54.99 -64.31 16.28
C SER A 644 56.28 -64.73 15.54
N PRO A 645 56.28 -65.76 14.67
CA PRO A 645 57.50 -66.23 14.00
C PRO A 645 58.15 -65.21 13.04
N ASN A 646 57.45 -64.13 12.67
CA ASN A 646 57.88 -63.13 11.68
C ASN A 646 58.54 -61.88 12.31
N ILE A 647 58.86 -61.95 13.60
CA ILE A 647 59.54 -60.92 14.39
C ILE A 647 61.09 -60.92 14.23
N PRO A 648 61.76 -61.41 13.15
CA PRO A 648 63.19 -61.10 12.96
C PRO A 648 63.53 -59.86 12.11
N THR A 649 62.56 -59.16 11.50
CA THR A 649 62.86 -58.28 10.34
C THR A 649 62.67 -56.77 10.55
N LEU A 650 63.10 -56.16 11.67
CA LEU A 650 63.98 -54.97 11.66
C LEU A 650 64.27 -54.37 13.07
N ASN A 651 65.56 -54.07 13.30
CA ASN A 651 66.14 -52.93 14.07
C ASN A 651 66.60 -53.08 15.54
N GLY A 652 66.99 -54.27 15.97
CA GLY A 652 67.95 -54.46 17.07
C GLY A 652 69.28 -55.04 16.57
N VAL A 653 70.40 -54.80 17.27
CA VAL A 653 71.69 -55.48 17.03
C VAL A 653 71.49 -56.98 17.26
N ASN A 654 71.72 -57.81 16.25
CA ASN A 654 71.68 -59.26 16.35
C ASN A 654 73.07 -59.83 16.05
N THR A 655 73.61 -60.65 16.96
CA THR A 655 74.93 -61.29 16.86
C THR A 655 74.73 -62.81 16.76
N PHE A 656 75.22 -63.42 15.68
CA PHE A 656 75.13 -64.87 15.47
C PHE A 656 76.50 -65.51 15.66
N THR A 657 76.67 -66.31 16.71
CA THR A 657 77.92 -67.01 17.02
C THR A 657 77.77 -68.52 16.75
N SER A 658 78.71 -69.11 16.00
CA SER A 658 78.81 -70.54 15.55
C SER A 658 78.52 -70.80 14.07
N ALA A 659 78.70 -72.04 13.61
CA ALA A 659 78.49 -72.47 12.23
C ALA A 659 76.99 -72.55 11.90
N ASN A 660 76.51 -71.64 11.07
CA ASN A 660 75.10 -71.53 10.68
C ASN A 660 74.93 -71.84 9.19
N THR A 661 73.90 -72.63 8.83
CA THR A 661 73.58 -73.02 7.44
C THR A 661 72.21 -72.47 7.08
N PHE A 662 72.12 -71.64 6.03
CA PHE A 662 70.87 -71.02 5.60
C PHE A 662 70.39 -71.63 4.28
N GLY A 663 69.12 -72.05 4.22
CA GLY A 663 68.48 -72.53 3.00
C GLY A 663 67.66 -71.40 2.35
N GLY A 664 68.10 -70.90 1.19
CA GLY A 664 67.40 -69.85 0.41
C GLY A 664 68.00 -68.45 0.54
N THR A 665 67.34 -67.46 -0.08
CA THR A 665 67.78 -66.05 -0.11
C THR A 665 67.52 -65.36 1.23
N THR A 666 68.59 -65.08 1.98
CA THR A 666 68.53 -64.39 3.29
C THR A 666 69.00 -62.93 3.12
N VAL A 667 68.16 -61.97 3.51
CA VAL A 667 68.46 -60.51 3.43
C VAL A 667 68.61 -59.94 4.85
N ILE A 668 69.77 -59.37 5.18
CA ILE A 668 70.09 -58.77 6.48
C ILE A 668 70.21 -57.25 6.29
N ASN A 669 69.26 -56.47 6.84
CA ASN A 669 69.11 -55.04 6.55
C ASN A 669 69.37 -54.10 7.76
N GLY A 670 70.01 -54.58 8.83
CA GLY A 670 70.39 -53.76 9.99
C GLY A 670 71.82 -53.21 9.87
N PRO A 671 72.07 -51.90 10.05
CA PRO A 671 73.40 -51.29 9.84
C PRO A 671 74.50 -51.72 10.83
N ASN A 672 74.17 -52.49 11.88
CA ASN A 672 75.08 -53.00 12.92
C ASN A 672 74.92 -54.53 13.17
N SER A 673 74.49 -55.32 12.19
CA SER A 673 74.44 -56.79 12.33
C SER A 673 75.82 -57.41 12.05
N GLU A 674 76.34 -58.22 12.98
CA GLU A 674 77.70 -58.77 12.91
C GLU A 674 77.69 -60.30 12.79
N PHE A 675 78.50 -60.84 11.86
CA PHE A 675 78.65 -62.27 11.61
C PHE A 675 80.04 -62.73 12.02
N THR A 676 80.16 -63.40 13.18
CA THR A 676 81.43 -63.86 13.73
C THR A 676 81.52 -65.39 13.64
N GLY A 677 81.84 -65.90 12.44
CA GLY A 677 81.99 -67.34 12.17
C GLY A 677 82.37 -67.66 10.71
N LYS A 678 82.85 -68.89 10.46
CA LYS A 678 83.28 -69.37 9.12
C LYS A 678 82.06 -69.65 8.23
N PHE A 679 81.97 -68.94 7.11
CA PHE A 679 80.97 -69.16 6.05
C PHE A 679 81.35 -70.36 5.16
N ILE A 680 80.36 -71.19 4.76
CA ILE A 680 80.54 -72.32 3.82
C ILE A 680 79.45 -72.21 2.74
N GLY A 681 79.83 -71.71 1.55
CA GLY A 681 78.95 -71.46 0.38
C GLY A 681 79.69 -70.68 -0.73
N ASP A 682 79.14 -70.63 -1.95
CA ASP A 682 79.82 -70.08 -3.15
C ASP A 682 79.84 -68.54 -3.27
N GLY A 683 79.27 -67.84 -2.29
CA GLY A 683 79.34 -66.37 -2.17
C GLY A 683 78.61 -65.57 -3.25
N SER A 684 77.90 -66.21 -4.16
CA SER A 684 77.27 -65.58 -5.34
C SER A 684 76.11 -64.61 -5.02
N LEU A 685 75.66 -64.56 -3.75
CA LEU A 685 74.51 -63.76 -3.30
C LEU A 685 74.79 -62.91 -2.04
N LEU A 686 76.07 -62.62 -1.72
CA LEU A 686 76.45 -61.65 -0.68
C LEU A 686 76.45 -60.23 -1.23
N THR A 687 75.43 -59.43 -0.90
CA THR A 687 75.41 -57.97 -1.17
C THR A 687 75.42 -57.19 0.14
N ASN A 688 76.15 -56.07 0.17
CA ASN A 688 76.26 -55.08 1.27
C ASN A 688 77.23 -55.45 2.43
N LEU A 689 78.55 -55.46 2.16
CA LEU A 689 79.59 -55.32 3.20
C LEU A 689 79.83 -53.82 3.48
N PRO A 690 79.75 -53.35 4.74
CA PRO A 690 80.07 -51.97 5.07
C PRO A 690 81.59 -51.75 5.06
N GLY A 691 82.10 -51.30 3.92
CA GLY A 691 83.41 -50.66 3.81
C GLY A 691 83.29 -49.17 4.10
N GLY A 692 84.17 -48.68 4.99
CA GLY A 692 84.24 -47.29 5.46
C GLY A 692 84.34 -46.23 4.35
N GLY A 693 83.97 -45.01 4.73
CA GLY A 693 83.79 -43.89 3.82
C GLY A 693 85.04 -43.40 3.09
N GLY A 694 84.79 -42.67 2.01
CA GLY A 694 85.76 -41.79 1.36
C GLY A 694 85.62 -41.68 -0.16
N GLY A 695 84.87 -40.67 -0.64
CA GLY A 695 85.23 -39.88 -1.84
C GLY A 695 84.77 -40.35 -3.23
N GLY A 696 83.85 -39.58 -3.83
CA GLY A 696 83.96 -39.07 -5.20
C GLY A 696 83.11 -39.68 -6.33
N GLY A 697 82.17 -38.89 -6.90
CA GLY A 697 81.97 -38.82 -8.36
C GLY A 697 80.56 -38.93 -9.00
N GLY A 698 79.72 -37.87 -8.91
CA GLY A 698 78.71 -37.38 -9.91
C GLY A 698 77.43 -38.20 -10.21
N SER A 699 76.22 -37.66 -10.49
CA SER A 699 75.62 -36.31 -10.64
C SER A 699 74.07 -36.50 -10.77
N GLY A 700 73.13 -35.59 -10.46
CA GLY A 700 73.22 -34.17 -10.10
C GLY A 700 71.83 -33.49 -10.02
N PHE A 701 71.05 -33.74 -8.96
CA PHE A 701 69.94 -32.85 -8.54
C PHE A 701 69.82 -32.88 -7.00
N PRO A 702 70.54 -32.01 -6.28
CA PRO A 702 70.58 -32.05 -4.82
C PRO A 702 69.25 -31.65 -4.19
N TRP A 703 68.79 -32.42 -3.20
CA TRP A 703 67.61 -32.10 -2.38
C TRP A 703 68.03 -31.61 -1.00
N PHE A 704 67.53 -30.45 -0.61
CA PHE A 704 67.81 -29.83 0.68
C PHE A 704 66.56 -29.86 1.57
N ALA A 705 66.70 -30.32 2.81
CA ALA A 705 65.64 -30.22 3.80
C ALA A 705 65.58 -28.79 4.37
N VAL A 706 64.38 -28.21 4.42
CA VAL A 706 64.15 -26.83 4.91
C VAL A 706 63.17 -26.86 6.06
N SER A 707 63.60 -26.39 7.23
CA SER A 707 62.79 -26.27 8.44
C SER A 707 62.49 -24.82 8.86
N GLY A 708 63.16 -23.84 8.25
CA GLY A 708 62.98 -22.41 8.52
C GLY A 708 61.88 -21.73 7.70
N ALA A 709 61.52 -20.50 8.09
CA ALA A 709 60.45 -19.72 7.45
C ALA A 709 60.84 -19.17 6.06
N THR A 710 62.13 -19.06 5.74
CA THR A 710 62.63 -18.56 4.44
C THR A 710 63.84 -19.36 3.97
N GLN A 711 63.97 -19.54 2.65
CA GLN A 711 65.09 -20.22 2.00
C GLN A 711 65.37 -19.58 0.63
N SER A 712 66.62 -19.22 0.36
CA SER A 712 67.03 -18.83 -1.01
C SER A 712 67.38 -20.07 -1.81
N ALA A 713 66.77 -20.22 -2.99
CA ALA A 713 66.96 -21.35 -3.86
C ALA A 713 68.27 -21.25 -4.65
N GLN A 714 68.93 -22.39 -4.80
CA GLN A 714 70.05 -22.60 -5.71
C GLN A 714 69.49 -23.09 -7.06
N PRO A 715 70.13 -22.73 -8.19
CA PRO A 715 69.83 -23.35 -9.47
C PRO A 715 69.91 -24.89 -9.42
N ASN A 716 68.98 -25.57 -10.10
CA ASN A 716 68.96 -27.04 -10.25
C ASN A 716 68.92 -27.82 -8.93
N ALA A 717 68.16 -27.30 -7.95
CA ALA A 717 68.00 -27.90 -6.64
C ALA A 717 66.53 -28.16 -6.27
N GLY A 718 66.32 -29.18 -5.43
CA GLY A 718 65.05 -29.51 -4.82
C GLY A 718 65.01 -29.12 -3.34
N TYR A 719 63.86 -28.67 -2.87
CA TYR A 719 63.66 -28.30 -1.47
C TYR A 719 62.51 -29.10 -0.86
N LEU A 720 62.80 -29.81 0.21
CA LEU A 720 61.83 -30.55 1.00
C LEU A 720 61.47 -29.71 2.23
N VAL A 721 60.27 -29.13 2.22
CA VAL A 721 59.77 -28.30 3.33
C VAL A 721 59.18 -29.20 4.41
N ASN A 722 59.88 -29.25 5.54
CA ASN A 722 59.55 -30.07 6.71
C ASN A 722 59.24 -29.22 7.96
N GLY A 723 59.21 -27.90 7.83
CA GLY A 723 58.82 -26.98 8.91
C GLY A 723 57.32 -27.01 9.21
N VAL A 724 56.95 -26.48 10.38
CA VAL A 724 55.56 -26.31 10.83
C VAL A 724 54.95 -24.94 10.47
N ALA A 725 55.72 -24.06 9.83
CA ALA A 725 55.26 -22.79 9.29
C ALA A 725 55.44 -22.76 7.76
N GLN A 726 54.62 -21.98 7.04
CA GLN A 726 54.74 -21.85 5.58
C GLN A 726 56.13 -21.31 5.23
N THR A 727 56.89 -22.04 4.41
CA THR A 727 58.25 -21.67 4.03
C THR A 727 58.27 -20.89 2.72
N THR A 728 58.87 -19.70 2.73
CA THR A 728 59.13 -18.90 1.53
C THR A 728 60.41 -19.38 0.84
N ILE A 729 60.32 -19.77 -0.42
CA ILE A 729 61.46 -20.10 -1.27
C ILE A 729 61.66 -18.97 -2.29
N THR A 730 62.73 -18.21 -2.09
CA THR A 730 63.11 -17.14 -3.02
C THR A 730 63.88 -17.76 -4.19
N LEU A 731 63.43 -17.51 -5.43
CA LEU A 731 64.08 -18.02 -6.63
C LEU A 731 65.55 -17.54 -6.73
N PRO A 732 66.41 -18.23 -7.48
CA PRO A 732 67.81 -17.83 -7.62
C PRO A 732 67.95 -16.40 -8.12
N ALA A 733 68.84 -15.61 -7.51
CA ALA A 733 69.08 -14.21 -7.88
C ALA A 733 69.79 -14.04 -9.24
N VAL A 734 70.58 -15.04 -9.66
CA VAL A 734 71.32 -15.04 -10.93
C VAL A 734 71.09 -16.36 -11.69
N PRO A 735 69.89 -16.60 -12.26
CA PRO A 735 69.59 -17.83 -12.96
C PRO A 735 70.05 -17.82 -14.42
N THR A 736 70.42 -18.99 -14.92
CA THR A 736 70.71 -19.29 -16.33
C THR A 736 69.53 -19.99 -17.00
N VAL A 737 69.31 -19.73 -18.29
CA VAL A 737 68.17 -20.28 -19.04
C VAL A 737 68.22 -21.81 -18.97
N GLY A 738 67.12 -22.43 -18.54
CA GLY A 738 67.02 -23.85 -18.31
C GLY A 738 67.13 -24.29 -16.85
N ASP A 739 67.54 -23.41 -15.93
CA ASP A 739 67.61 -23.74 -14.50
C ASP A 739 66.24 -24.13 -13.94
N ILE A 740 66.22 -25.21 -13.17
CA ILE A 740 65.01 -25.76 -12.55
C ILE A 740 65.10 -25.65 -11.03
N VAL A 741 64.04 -25.15 -10.38
CA VAL A 741 63.90 -25.25 -8.93
C VAL A 741 62.65 -26.06 -8.61
N ARG A 742 62.77 -27.03 -7.70
CA ARG A 742 61.65 -27.86 -7.24
C ARG A 742 61.38 -27.64 -5.76
N VAL A 743 60.12 -27.69 -5.38
CA VAL A 743 59.69 -27.72 -3.99
C VAL A 743 58.68 -28.83 -3.79
N THR A 744 58.79 -29.51 -2.66
CA THR A 744 57.76 -30.42 -2.16
C THR A 744 57.63 -30.23 -0.65
N SER A 745 56.41 -30.28 -0.12
CA SER A 745 56.17 -30.26 1.33
C SER A 745 55.72 -31.62 1.83
N ALA A 746 56.40 -32.16 2.84
CA ALA A 746 55.94 -33.37 3.53
C ALA A 746 54.97 -33.07 4.69
N ASN A 747 54.92 -31.80 5.16
CA ASN A 747 54.21 -31.40 6.39
C ASN A 747 53.12 -30.33 6.13
N ALA A 748 52.29 -30.05 7.14
CA ALA A 748 50.99 -29.34 7.08
C ALA A 748 51.00 -27.87 6.61
N SER A 749 52.17 -27.27 6.39
CA SER A 749 52.28 -25.79 6.40
C SER A 749 52.53 -25.16 5.02
N GLY A 750 52.74 -25.97 3.98
CA GLY A 750 52.89 -25.52 2.59
C GLY A 750 54.16 -24.71 2.31
N TRP A 751 54.28 -24.23 1.07
CA TRP A 751 55.41 -23.44 0.57
C TRP A 751 54.93 -22.25 -0.27
N GLN A 752 55.77 -21.23 -0.44
CA GLN A 752 55.50 -20.09 -1.34
C GLN A 752 56.74 -19.67 -2.13
N TRP A 753 56.58 -19.33 -3.41
CA TRP A 753 57.64 -18.79 -4.26
C TRP A 753 57.72 -17.27 -4.12
N MET A 754 58.95 -16.76 -4.02
CA MET A 754 59.24 -15.33 -4.05
C MET A 754 60.25 -15.03 -5.16
N THR A 755 60.00 -14.00 -5.96
CA THR A 755 60.90 -13.54 -7.03
C THR A 755 61.87 -12.48 -6.52
N ASN A 756 63.07 -12.40 -7.09
CA ASN A 756 63.94 -11.24 -6.88
C ASN A 756 63.45 -10.03 -7.69
N ALA A 757 63.94 -8.83 -7.36
CA ALA A 757 63.64 -7.63 -8.13
C ALA A 757 64.05 -7.80 -9.62
N GLY A 758 63.12 -7.56 -10.54
CA GLY A 758 63.32 -7.77 -11.98
C GLY A 758 62.95 -9.16 -12.50
N GLN A 759 62.45 -10.06 -11.65
CA GLN A 759 61.94 -11.38 -12.05
C GLN A 759 60.40 -11.46 -12.02
N SER A 760 59.81 -12.33 -12.86
CA SER A 760 58.36 -12.58 -12.96
C SER A 760 58.08 -14.07 -13.18
N ILE A 761 56.89 -14.54 -12.78
CA ILE A 761 56.45 -15.95 -12.92
C ILE A 761 55.23 -16.02 -13.84
N VAL A 762 55.19 -17.00 -14.75
CA VAL A 762 54.08 -17.24 -15.70
C VAL A 762 53.62 -18.72 -15.70
N GLY A 763 52.31 -19.00 -15.84
CA GLY A 763 51.83 -20.32 -16.30
C GLY A 763 50.89 -21.17 -15.43
N PHE A 764 50.36 -20.73 -14.29
CA PHE A 764 49.37 -21.55 -13.54
C PHE A 764 47.95 -21.45 -14.11
N GLN A 765 47.41 -22.57 -14.60
CA GLN A 765 46.01 -22.74 -15.02
C GLN A 765 45.38 -23.91 -14.23
N GLY A 766 44.44 -23.63 -13.32
CA GLY A 766 43.47 -24.62 -12.82
C GLY A 766 43.55 -25.02 -11.33
N SER A 767 42.37 -24.95 -10.69
CA SER A 767 41.92 -25.50 -9.40
C SER A 767 42.57 -25.02 -8.10
N THR A 768 41.97 -23.97 -7.51
CA THR A 768 42.14 -23.58 -6.11
C THR A 768 41.41 -24.56 -5.18
N GLY A 769 42.10 -25.62 -4.76
CA GLY A 769 41.73 -26.40 -3.59
C GLY A 769 42.33 -25.75 -2.34
N ALA A 770 41.60 -24.85 -1.69
CA ALA A 770 41.95 -24.36 -0.37
C ALA A 770 40.69 -24.16 0.48
N VAL A 771 40.57 -24.97 1.53
CA VAL A 771 39.66 -24.75 2.65
C VAL A 771 40.24 -23.59 3.46
N TRP A 772 39.61 -22.43 3.42
CA TRP A 772 39.91 -21.32 4.31
C TRP A 772 38.75 -21.10 5.26
N GLY A 773 39.08 -21.13 6.56
CA GLY A 773 38.15 -20.87 7.65
C GLY A 773 37.51 -19.48 7.53
N ALA A 774 36.34 -19.36 8.15
CA ALA A 774 35.56 -18.13 8.22
C ALA A 774 36.42 -16.96 8.75
N GLY A 775 36.94 -16.15 7.83
CA GLY A 775 37.53 -14.85 8.12
C GLY A 775 36.42 -13.90 8.55
N THR A 776 36.40 -13.58 9.84
CA THR A 776 35.59 -12.53 10.45
C THR A 776 35.88 -11.17 9.80
N SER A 777 34.82 -10.40 9.55
CA SER A 777 34.76 -9.00 9.08
C SER A 777 34.71 -8.72 7.56
N ALA A 778 33.57 -9.02 6.94
CA ALA A 778 32.93 -8.05 6.05
C ALA A 778 31.44 -7.95 6.39
N ALA A 779 30.98 -6.71 6.53
CA ALA A 779 29.72 -6.33 7.16
C ALA A 779 28.47 -6.94 6.50
N ASN A 780 27.46 -7.17 7.33
CA ASN A 780 26.09 -7.59 7.04
C ASN A 780 25.51 -6.98 5.76
N ARG A 781 25.12 -7.81 4.76
CA ARG A 781 24.49 -7.37 3.49
C ARG A 781 23.19 -8.10 3.24
N GLY A 782 22.23 -7.40 2.64
CA GLY A 782 20.92 -7.91 2.28
C GLY A 782 20.82 -8.16 0.78
N TRP A 783 21.48 -9.21 0.29
CA TRP A 783 21.49 -9.51 -1.14
C TRP A 783 20.08 -9.79 -1.67
N GLN A 784 19.70 -9.10 -2.74
CA GLN A 784 18.34 -9.13 -3.28
C GLN A 784 18.26 -9.75 -4.66
N SER A 785 19.24 -9.51 -5.53
CA SER A 785 19.26 -10.02 -6.90
C SER A 785 20.67 -10.36 -7.38
N VAL A 786 20.77 -11.34 -8.26
CA VAL A 786 22.03 -11.73 -8.92
C VAL A 786 21.76 -12.11 -10.37
N ALA A 787 22.68 -11.76 -11.27
CA ALA A 787 22.68 -12.17 -12.67
C ALA A 787 24.07 -12.66 -13.11
N SER A 788 24.07 -13.49 -14.14
CA SER A 788 25.25 -14.14 -14.69
C SER A 788 25.36 -13.89 -16.19
N SER A 789 26.59 -13.76 -16.67
CA SER A 789 26.94 -13.99 -18.07
C SER A 789 26.73 -15.46 -18.48
N SER A 790 26.73 -15.73 -19.77
CA SER A 790 26.47 -17.06 -20.32
C SER A 790 27.52 -18.10 -19.96
N ASP A 791 28.78 -17.69 -19.78
CA ASP A 791 29.87 -18.58 -19.35
C ASP A 791 29.97 -18.73 -17.83
N GLY A 792 29.24 -17.90 -17.06
CA GLY A 792 29.27 -17.90 -15.60
C GLY A 792 30.55 -17.33 -14.99
N LEU A 793 31.36 -16.59 -15.76
CA LEU A 793 32.60 -15.96 -15.28
C LEU A 793 32.42 -14.50 -14.89
N LYS A 794 31.52 -13.77 -15.55
CA LYS A 794 31.10 -12.43 -15.10
C LYS A 794 29.78 -12.49 -14.36
N LEU A 795 29.74 -11.95 -13.15
CA LEU A 795 28.56 -11.93 -12.30
C LEU A 795 28.28 -10.51 -11.82
N VAL A 796 27.00 -10.20 -11.58
CA VAL A 796 26.57 -8.96 -10.95
C VAL A 796 25.57 -9.28 -9.83
N ALA A 797 25.75 -8.68 -8.67
CA ALA A 797 24.89 -8.87 -7.49
C ALA A 797 24.48 -7.53 -6.90
N ALA A 798 23.22 -7.44 -6.48
CA ALA A 798 22.62 -6.24 -5.88
C ALA A 798 22.41 -6.44 -4.37
N ASP A 799 22.93 -5.51 -3.59
CA ASP A 799 22.67 -5.38 -2.16
C ASP A 799 21.59 -4.32 -1.92
N TYR A 800 20.49 -4.71 -1.27
CA TYR A 800 19.33 -3.85 -1.05
C TYR A 800 19.47 -2.95 0.18
N LEU A 801 20.15 -3.39 1.25
CA LEU A 801 20.16 -2.68 2.55
C LEU A 801 21.50 -2.06 2.94
N GLY A 802 22.62 -2.64 2.50
CA GLY A 802 23.95 -2.25 2.99
C GLY A 802 24.14 -2.47 4.51
N PRO A 803 25.30 -2.11 5.05
CA PRO A 803 25.64 -2.31 6.47
C PRO A 803 24.81 -1.49 7.47
N ALA A 804 24.09 -0.46 7.02
CA ALA A 804 23.45 0.55 7.88
C ALA A 804 22.01 0.91 7.45
N SER A 805 21.35 0.05 6.67
CA SER A 805 19.97 0.27 6.17
C SER A 805 19.79 1.55 5.33
N ALA A 806 20.88 2.11 4.80
CA ALA A 806 20.93 3.33 3.98
C ALA A 806 20.96 3.04 2.46
N GLY A 807 20.68 1.79 2.07
CA GLY A 807 20.90 1.27 0.72
C GLY A 807 22.27 0.57 0.60
N GLY A 808 22.35 -0.42 -0.29
CA GLY A 808 23.56 -1.18 -0.58
C GLY A 808 24.19 -0.82 -1.92
N GLN A 809 25.23 -1.54 -2.33
CA GLN A 809 25.94 -1.31 -3.60
C GLN A 809 25.67 -2.43 -4.62
N ILE A 810 26.02 -2.17 -5.87
CA ILE A 810 26.18 -3.23 -6.86
C ILE A 810 27.58 -3.83 -6.70
N TYR A 811 27.70 -5.13 -6.86
CA TYR A 811 28.97 -5.84 -6.87
C TYR A 811 29.13 -6.59 -8.18
N THR A 812 30.31 -6.50 -8.78
CA THR A 812 30.64 -7.25 -10.00
C THR A 812 31.80 -8.19 -9.75
N SER A 813 31.78 -9.35 -10.38
CA SER A 813 32.88 -10.30 -10.40
C SER A 813 33.27 -10.59 -11.85
N THR A 814 34.56 -10.80 -12.10
CA THR A 814 35.11 -11.21 -13.41
C THR A 814 35.75 -12.59 -13.38
N ASP A 815 35.71 -13.29 -12.24
CA ASP A 815 36.39 -14.57 -12.00
C ASP A 815 35.42 -15.66 -11.49
N GLY A 816 34.16 -15.56 -11.89
CA GLY A 816 33.10 -16.52 -11.54
C GLY A 816 32.68 -16.45 -10.08
N GLY A 817 32.82 -15.29 -9.43
CA GLY A 817 32.39 -15.03 -8.07
C GLY A 817 33.45 -15.31 -7.01
N THR A 818 34.69 -15.60 -7.41
CA THR A 818 35.79 -15.86 -6.46
C THR A 818 36.21 -14.56 -5.77
N THR A 819 36.21 -13.46 -6.50
CA THR A 819 36.38 -12.09 -5.99
C THR A 819 35.23 -11.20 -6.45
N TRP A 820 34.91 -10.18 -5.64
CA TRP A 820 33.84 -9.24 -5.91
C TRP A 820 34.34 -7.80 -5.72
N THR A 821 34.03 -6.94 -6.69
CA THR A 821 34.35 -5.52 -6.65
C THR A 821 33.07 -4.70 -6.41
N PRO A 822 32.99 -3.86 -5.36
CA PRO A 822 31.88 -2.93 -5.18
C PRO A 822 31.88 -1.86 -6.28
N ARG A 823 30.70 -1.49 -6.76
CA ARG A 823 30.46 -0.52 -7.83
C ARG A 823 29.44 0.52 -7.38
N GLY A 824 29.77 1.79 -7.58
CA GLY A 824 28.84 2.92 -7.43
C GLY A 824 28.47 3.29 -5.99
N ASN A 825 27.41 4.10 -5.90
CA ASN A 825 26.85 4.65 -4.65
C ASN A 825 25.84 3.69 -4.01
N ASN A 826 25.43 4.00 -2.77
CA ASN A 826 24.43 3.23 -2.05
C ASN A 826 23.01 3.53 -2.56
N HIS A 827 22.30 2.50 -3.02
CA HIS A 827 20.88 2.55 -3.42
C HIS A 827 20.14 1.31 -2.92
N PHE A 828 18.81 1.33 -2.93
CA PHE A 828 17.97 0.17 -2.62
C PHE A 828 17.83 -0.75 -3.84
N TRP A 829 18.96 -1.29 -4.31
CA TRP A 829 19.03 -2.12 -5.51
C TRP A 829 18.12 -3.34 -5.42
N PHE A 830 17.19 -3.49 -6.36
CA PHE A 830 16.14 -4.49 -6.30
C PHE A 830 16.34 -5.63 -7.31
N ALA A 831 16.69 -5.32 -8.56
CA ALA A 831 16.93 -6.33 -9.60
C ALA A 831 18.09 -5.95 -10.53
N VAL A 832 18.80 -6.96 -11.03
CA VAL A 832 19.88 -6.82 -12.02
C VAL A 832 19.71 -7.81 -13.16
N ALA A 833 20.16 -7.44 -14.36
CA ALA A 833 20.29 -8.33 -15.50
C ALA A 833 21.59 -8.05 -16.28
N SER A 834 22.05 -9.05 -17.02
CA SER A 834 23.32 -9.04 -17.75
C SER A 834 23.12 -9.47 -19.20
N SER A 835 23.90 -8.90 -20.12
CA SER A 835 24.15 -9.50 -21.43
C SER A 835 24.91 -10.82 -21.30
N ALA A 836 24.91 -11.62 -22.37
CA ALA A 836 25.55 -12.93 -22.41
C ALA A 836 27.07 -12.87 -22.19
N ASP A 837 27.73 -11.79 -22.64
CA ASP A 837 29.17 -11.53 -22.46
C ASP A 837 29.51 -10.79 -21.15
N GLY A 838 28.49 -10.42 -20.37
CA GLY A 838 28.60 -9.63 -19.15
C GLY A 838 29.19 -8.23 -19.32
N VAL A 839 29.19 -7.68 -20.54
CA VAL A 839 29.68 -6.32 -20.83
C VAL A 839 28.60 -5.27 -20.56
N LYS A 840 27.37 -5.52 -21.00
CA LYS A 840 26.24 -4.63 -20.72
C LYS A 840 25.45 -5.14 -19.53
N LEU A 841 25.26 -4.27 -18.54
CA LEU A 841 24.49 -4.58 -17.34
C LEU A 841 23.35 -3.58 -17.18
N VAL A 842 22.24 -4.03 -16.63
CA VAL A 842 21.13 -3.16 -16.23
C VAL A 842 20.77 -3.48 -14.78
N ALA A 843 20.54 -2.44 -14.00
CA ALA A 843 20.16 -2.53 -12.60
C ALA A 843 19.00 -1.57 -12.34
N VAL A 844 18.11 -1.95 -11.44
CA VAL A 844 17.02 -1.10 -11.00
C VAL A 844 17.03 -1.01 -9.49
N ASP A 845 16.81 0.19 -8.96
CA ASP A 845 16.57 0.38 -7.53
C ASP A 845 15.07 0.58 -7.24
N SER A 846 14.69 0.26 -6.01
CA SER A 846 13.37 0.51 -5.46
C SER A 846 13.34 1.88 -4.78
N VAL A 847 12.12 2.39 -4.54
CA VAL A 847 11.94 3.50 -3.59
C VAL A 847 12.50 3.07 -2.22
N GLY A 848 13.30 3.94 -1.61
CA GLY A 848 13.76 3.75 -0.23
C GLY A 848 12.62 3.83 0.78
N THR A 849 12.93 4.02 2.07
CA THR A 849 11.93 4.09 3.16
C THR A 849 10.89 5.21 3.02
N ASN A 850 11.10 6.16 2.11
CA ASN A 850 10.23 7.33 1.89
C ASN A 850 9.32 7.20 0.64
N PHE A 851 9.18 6.01 0.05
CA PHE A 851 8.24 5.70 -1.04
C PHE A 851 8.30 6.64 -2.27
N THR A 852 9.45 7.29 -2.50
CA THR A 852 9.71 8.20 -3.62
C THR A 852 11.05 7.83 -4.30
N GLY A 853 11.09 7.81 -5.65
CA GLY A 853 12.35 7.95 -6.40
C GLY A 853 13.16 6.71 -6.85
N GLY A 854 12.57 5.62 -7.33
CA GLY A 854 13.34 4.53 -7.99
C GLY A 854 13.73 4.83 -9.45
N GLN A 855 14.83 4.25 -9.93
CA GLN A 855 15.54 4.55 -11.17
C GLN A 855 16.15 3.30 -11.84
N ILE A 856 16.24 3.33 -13.17
CA ILE A 856 16.98 2.34 -13.96
C ILE A 856 18.40 2.85 -14.21
N TYR A 857 19.39 1.97 -14.11
CA TYR A 857 20.79 2.25 -14.42
C TYR A 857 21.31 1.24 -15.45
N THR A 858 22.10 1.73 -16.40
CA THR A 858 22.74 0.90 -17.43
C THR A 858 24.24 1.08 -17.42
N SER A 859 24.99 -0.01 -17.60
CA SER A 859 26.43 -0.02 -17.77
C SER A 859 26.78 -0.64 -19.12
N THR A 860 27.87 -0.17 -19.73
CA THR A 860 28.41 -0.69 -21.01
C THR A 860 29.84 -1.22 -20.87
N ASP A 861 30.37 -1.26 -19.64
CA ASP A 861 31.76 -1.57 -19.32
C ASP A 861 31.87 -2.56 -18.17
N SER A 862 30.99 -3.57 -18.14
CA SER A 862 30.92 -4.62 -17.10
C SER A 862 30.74 -4.04 -15.68
N GLY A 863 30.00 -2.95 -15.55
CA GLY A 863 29.62 -2.33 -14.27
C GLY A 863 30.70 -1.42 -13.67
N VAL A 864 31.75 -1.09 -14.42
CA VAL A 864 32.76 -0.11 -13.98
C VAL A 864 32.14 1.28 -13.86
N THR A 865 31.32 1.68 -14.84
CA THR A 865 30.51 2.91 -14.81
C THR A 865 29.03 2.60 -14.98
N TRP A 866 28.19 3.41 -14.35
CA TRP A 866 26.73 3.29 -14.40
C TRP A 866 26.10 4.61 -14.81
N VAL A 867 25.23 4.57 -15.81
CA VAL A 867 24.47 5.72 -16.31
C VAL A 867 23.03 5.59 -15.83
N ALA A 868 22.59 6.56 -15.04
CA ALA A 868 21.21 6.75 -14.64
C ALA A 868 20.31 7.01 -15.86
N ARG A 869 19.18 6.30 -15.95
CA ARG A 869 18.15 6.39 -17.00
C ARG A 869 16.82 6.84 -16.38
N GLU A 870 15.70 6.34 -16.89
CA GLU A 870 14.33 6.59 -16.41
C GLU A 870 14.22 6.71 -14.88
N ASN A 871 13.50 7.72 -14.40
CA ASN A 871 13.32 8.03 -12.98
C ASN A 871 11.87 7.81 -12.49
N ASN A 872 11.69 7.83 -11.16
CA ASN A 872 10.44 7.88 -10.38
C ASN A 872 9.45 6.71 -10.54
N ARG A 873 9.88 5.45 -10.38
CA ARG A 873 8.96 4.28 -10.34
C ARG A 873 9.40 3.23 -9.32
N PHE A 874 8.51 2.28 -9.01
CA PHE A 874 8.84 1.11 -8.19
C PHE A 874 9.24 -0.06 -9.09
N TRP A 875 10.49 -0.09 -9.52
CA TRP A 875 10.98 -1.13 -10.43
C TRP A 875 11.07 -2.49 -9.72
N GLY A 876 10.24 -3.45 -10.17
CA GLY A 876 10.13 -4.77 -9.56
C GLY A 876 11.03 -5.83 -10.19
N ALA A 877 11.30 -5.76 -11.49
CA ALA A 877 12.19 -6.68 -12.18
C ALA A 877 12.72 -6.09 -13.51
N VAL A 878 13.83 -6.63 -13.99
CA VAL A 878 14.43 -6.28 -15.28
C VAL A 878 15.02 -7.53 -15.96
N ALA A 879 14.95 -7.59 -17.28
CA ALA A 879 15.58 -8.61 -18.10
C ALA A 879 16.25 -8.01 -19.35
N SER A 880 17.22 -8.71 -19.90
CA SER A 880 18.05 -8.29 -21.03
C SER A 880 18.08 -9.36 -22.11
N SER A 881 18.16 -8.95 -23.38
CA SER A 881 18.63 -9.82 -24.47
C SER A 881 20.11 -10.18 -24.29
N ALA A 882 20.57 -11.21 -24.99
CA ALA A 882 21.94 -11.69 -24.93
C ALA A 882 22.98 -10.66 -25.40
N ASP A 883 22.62 -9.78 -26.34
CA ASP A 883 23.45 -8.67 -26.82
C ASP A 883 23.32 -7.37 -25.99
N GLY A 884 22.43 -7.38 -24.99
CA GLY A 884 22.08 -6.24 -24.15
C GLY A 884 21.47 -5.04 -24.88
N VAL A 885 20.97 -5.22 -26.11
CA VAL A 885 20.34 -4.16 -26.91
C VAL A 885 18.88 -3.98 -26.52
N LYS A 886 18.13 -5.09 -26.35
CA LYS A 886 16.73 -5.05 -25.93
C LYS A 886 16.63 -5.30 -24.44
N LEU A 887 15.96 -4.39 -23.74
CA LEU A 887 15.72 -4.51 -22.31
C LEU A 887 14.23 -4.45 -22.03
N VAL A 888 13.79 -5.12 -20.96
CA VAL A 888 12.42 -5.04 -20.45
C VAL A 888 12.47 -4.87 -18.94
N ALA A 889 11.71 -3.92 -18.42
CA ALA A 889 11.60 -3.62 -17.01
C ALA A 889 10.12 -3.49 -16.61
N VAL A 890 9.80 -3.82 -15.37
CA VAL A 890 8.43 -3.77 -14.86
C VAL A 890 8.32 -2.91 -13.63
N ASP A 891 7.25 -2.11 -13.57
CA ASP A 891 6.88 -1.28 -12.43
C ASP A 891 5.78 -1.99 -11.63
N TYR A 892 6.05 -2.27 -10.36
CA TYR A 892 5.17 -3.08 -9.51
C TYR A 892 3.98 -2.26 -8.99
N TYR A 893 4.20 -1.06 -8.45
CA TYR A 893 3.15 -0.26 -7.79
C TYR A 893 2.56 0.84 -8.68
N GLY A 894 3.29 1.32 -9.69
CA GLY A 894 2.90 2.53 -10.40
C GLY A 894 3.00 3.78 -9.53
N ALA A 895 2.74 4.94 -10.11
CA ALA A 895 2.76 6.22 -9.39
C ALA A 895 1.64 6.36 -8.34
N SER A 896 0.54 5.60 -8.48
CA SER A 896 -0.66 5.66 -7.62
C SER A 896 -0.81 4.47 -6.68
N PHE A 897 0.18 3.58 -6.57
CA PHE A 897 0.12 2.34 -5.78
C PHE A 897 -1.03 1.38 -6.17
N THR A 898 -1.55 1.52 -7.39
CA THR A 898 -2.65 0.68 -7.93
C THR A 898 -2.15 -0.34 -8.97
N GLY A 899 -0.84 -0.50 -9.11
CA GLY A 899 -0.18 -1.28 -10.17
C GLY A 899 0.56 -0.38 -11.16
N GLY A 900 1.64 -0.89 -11.76
CA GLY A 900 2.45 -0.17 -12.75
C GLY A 900 2.43 -0.83 -14.13
N LYS A 901 3.35 -0.41 -15.02
CA LYS A 901 3.41 -0.87 -16.41
C LYS A 901 4.66 -1.69 -16.73
N ILE A 902 4.63 -2.36 -17.88
CA ILE A 902 5.83 -2.92 -18.52
C ILE A 902 6.45 -1.85 -19.41
N TYR A 903 7.78 -1.71 -19.36
CA TYR A 903 8.57 -0.82 -20.18
C TYR A 903 9.59 -1.61 -20.99
N THR A 904 9.74 -1.30 -22.27
CA THR A 904 10.71 -1.95 -23.18
C THR A 904 11.65 -0.92 -23.78
N SER A 905 12.91 -1.28 -23.95
CA SER A 905 13.94 -0.52 -24.66
C SER A 905 14.52 -1.34 -25.81
N THR A 906 14.89 -0.67 -26.90
CA THR A 906 15.55 -1.25 -28.08
C THR A 906 16.95 -0.69 -28.32
N ASP A 907 17.45 0.15 -27.41
CA ASP A 907 18.68 0.93 -27.57
C ASP A 907 19.57 0.85 -26.31
N SER A 908 19.62 -0.34 -25.69
CA SER A 908 20.38 -0.60 -24.46
C SER A 908 19.99 0.31 -23.29
N GLY A 909 18.70 0.65 -23.18
CA GLY A 909 18.12 1.39 -22.06
C GLY A 909 18.28 2.90 -22.14
N VAL A 910 18.68 3.44 -23.30
CA VAL A 910 18.76 4.90 -23.53
C VAL A 910 17.36 5.49 -23.58
N THR A 911 16.41 4.84 -24.25
CA THR A 911 14.99 5.19 -24.28
C THR A 911 14.11 4.02 -23.86
N TRP A 912 12.96 4.32 -23.22
CA TRP A 912 12.01 3.34 -22.72
C TRP A 912 10.59 3.64 -23.19
N THR A 913 9.90 2.63 -23.70
CA THR A 913 8.51 2.72 -24.16
C THR A 913 7.58 1.97 -23.19
N ALA A 914 6.58 2.65 -22.63
CA ALA A 914 5.54 2.01 -21.82
C ALA A 914 4.60 1.17 -22.70
N ARG A 915 4.24 -0.03 -22.26
CA ARG A 915 3.44 -0.99 -23.04
C ARG A 915 2.09 -1.28 -22.40
N GLN A 916 2.08 -2.13 -21.38
CA GLN A 916 0.85 -2.70 -20.80
C GLN A 916 0.10 -1.74 -19.87
N SER A 917 -1.14 -2.11 -19.52
CA SER A 917 -1.93 -1.43 -18.49
C SER A 917 -1.42 -1.71 -17.08
N ASP A 918 -1.87 -0.87 -16.15
CA ASP A 918 -1.46 -0.88 -14.75
C ASP A 918 -1.84 -2.20 -14.05
N ARG A 919 -0.83 -2.93 -13.56
CA ARG A 919 -0.95 -4.19 -12.79
C ARG A 919 0.25 -4.34 -11.86
N TYR A 920 0.16 -5.25 -10.89
CA TYR A 920 1.29 -5.60 -10.01
C TYR A 920 2.31 -6.50 -10.72
N TRP A 921 2.96 -5.97 -11.75
CA TRP A 921 3.98 -6.69 -12.51
C TRP A 921 5.21 -6.96 -11.63
N ASN A 922 5.47 -8.24 -11.37
CA ASN A 922 6.42 -8.66 -10.35
C ASN A 922 7.68 -9.32 -10.92
N ALA A 923 7.56 -10.00 -12.07
CA ALA A 923 8.71 -10.65 -12.71
C ALA A 923 8.63 -10.59 -14.24
N VAL A 924 9.79 -10.58 -14.89
CA VAL A 924 9.91 -10.59 -16.35
C VAL A 924 11.15 -11.39 -16.77
N ALA A 925 11.05 -12.10 -17.90
CA ALA A 925 12.18 -12.76 -18.56
C ALA A 925 12.13 -12.57 -20.08
N SER A 926 13.29 -12.69 -20.71
CA SER A 926 13.50 -12.46 -22.15
C SER A 926 14.19 -13.65 -22.79
N SER A 927 13.86 -13.95 -24.04
CA SER A 927 14.70 -14.77 -24.91
C SER A 927 16.01 -14.04 -25.24
N ALA A 928 17.00 -14.78 -25.74
CA ALA A 928 18.32 -14.27 -26.09
C ALA A 928 18.27 -13.18 -27.18
N ASP A 929 17.33 -13.28 -28.13
CA ASP A 929 17.10 -12.28 -29.19
C ASP A 929 16.18 -11.11 -28.76
N GLY A 930 15.64 -11.17 -27.53
CA GLY A 930 14.67 -10.22 -26.98
C GLY A 930 13.34 -10.15 -27.73
N VAL A 931 13.00 -11.14 -28.57
CA VAL A 931 11.74 -11.20 -29.32
C VAL A 931 10.63 -11.81 -28.48
N ARG A 932 10.91 -12.89 -27.74
CA ARG A 932 9.93 -13.51 -26.85
C ARG A 932 10.14 -13.03 -25.42
N LEU A 933 9.08 -12.47 -24.84
CA LEU A 933 9.09 -11.99 -23.46
C LEU A 933 7.99 -12.70 -22.66
N VAL A 934 8.24 -12.94 -21.38
CA VAL A 934 7.25 -13.42 -20.42
C VAL A 934 7.23 -12.50 -19.22
N ALA A 935 6.05 -12.10 -18.76
CA ALA A 935 5.86 -11.24 -17.60
C ALA A 935 4.77 -11.81 -16.69
N ALA A 936 4.96 -11.68 -15.38
CA ALA A 936 4.09 -12.25 -14.37
C ALA A 936 3.52 -11.16 -13.46
N VAL A 937 2.24 -11.33 -13.09
CA VAL A 937 1.51 -10.41 -12.21
C VAL A 937 1.27 -11.08 -10.85
N ASP A 938 1.62 -10.41 -9.75
CA ASP A 938 1.26 -10.85 -8.40
C ASP A 938 -0.26 -10.68 -8.19
N GLY A 939 -0.95 -11.79 -7.89
CA GLY A 939 -2.42 -11.83 -7.83
C GLY A 939 -3.12 -11.82 -9.21
N GLY A 940 -2.36 -11.99 -10.30
CA GLY A 940 -2.88 -11.96 -11.68
C GLY A 940 -2.34 -13.10 -12.55
N GLN A 941 -2.38 -12.92 -13.88
CA GLN A 941 -1.97 -13.94 -14.86
C GLN A 941 -0.52 -13.78 -15.32
N ILE A 942 0.00 -14.79 -16.03
CA ILE A 942 1.23 -14.67 -16.85
C ILE A 942 0.85 -14.11 -18.22
N TYR A 943 1.68 -13.24 -18.77
CA TYR A 943 1.54 -12.68 -20.12
C TYR A 943 2.78 -12.99 -20.94
N THR A 944 2.59 -13.31 -22.22
CA THR A 944 3.69 -13.60 -23.16
C THR A 944 3.62 -12.69 -24.38
N SER A 945 4.77 -12.25 -24.88
CA SER A 945 4.92 -11.50 -26.13
C SER A 945 5.83 -12.26 -27.09
N THR A 946 5.58 -12.12 -28.39
CA THR A 946 6.39 -12.70 -29.48
C THR A 946 6.97 -11.64 -30.41
N ASP A 947 6.87 -10.37 -30.04
CA ASP A 947 7.21 -9.21 -30.86
C ASP A 947 7.94 -8.12 -30.05
N SER A 948 8.82 -8.54 -29.14
CA SER A 948 9.61 -7.64 -28.28
C SER A 948 8.75 -6.71 -27.41
N GLY A 949 7.60 -7.20 -26.95
CA GLY A 949 6.73 -6.52 -25.98
C GLY A 949 5.75 -5.52 -26.58
N VAL A 950 5.58 -5.50 -27.91
CA VAL A 950 4.58 -4.65 -28.58
C VAL A 950 3.17 -5.18 -28.29
N ASN A 951 2.95 -6.48 -28.47
CA ASN A 951 1.70 -7.16 -28.12
C ASN A 951 1.92 -8.21 -27.02
N TRP A 952 0.94 -8.35 -26.13
CA TRP A 952 0.98 -9.31 -25.02
C TRP A 952 -0.30 -10.13 -24.96
N THR A 953 -0.13 -11.44 -24.79
CA THR A 953 -1.22 -12.42 -24.68
C THR A 953 -1.28 -12.93 -23.25
N ALA A 954 -2.44 -12.83 -22.60
CA ALA A 954 -2.68 -13.43 -21.30
C ALA A 954 -2.67 -14.97 -21.40
N ARG A 955 -2.01 -15.64 -20.46
CA ARG A 955 -1.81 -17.09 -20.40
C ARG A 955 -2.42 -17.68 -19.13
N ALA A 956 -1.59 -18.31 -18.29
CA ALA A 956 -1.99 -19.06 -17.10
C ALA A 956 -3.06 -18.37 -16.24
N THR A 957 -3.77 -19.16 -15.43
CA THR A 957 -4.76 -18.64 -14.48
C THR A 957 -4.14 -17.72 -13.43
N SER A 958 -4.98 -16.91 -12.78
CA SER A 958 -4.53 -15.96 -11.76
C SER A 958 -3.88 -16.68 -10.57
N SER A 959 -2.72 -16.20 -10.14
CA SER A 959 -1.97 -16.72 -8.99
C SER A 959 -1.00 -15.65 -8.45
N ALA A 960 -0.41 -15.91 -7.29
CA ALA A 960 0.65 -15.07 -6.71
C ALA A 960 1.99 -15.32 -7.42
N TRP A 961 2.09 -15.01 -8.72
CA TRP A 961 3.28 -15.28 -9.52
C TRP A 961 4.47 -14.46 -9.04
N GLN A 962 5.53 -15.15 -8.62
CA GLN A 962 6.67 -14.56 -7.93
C GLN A 962 7.90 -14.40 -8.83
N SER A 963 8.15 -15.34 -9.73
CA SER A 963 9.33 -15.33 -10.62
C SER A 963 9.06 -16.12 -11.89
N VAL A 964 9.70 -15.72 -13.00
CA VAL A 964 9.67 -16.42 -14.28
C VAL A 964 11.07 -16.47 -14.88
N ALA A 965 11.41 -17.55 -15.59
CA ALA A 965 12.61 -17.66 -16.40
C ALA A 965 12.30 -18.37 -17.73
N ALA A 966 13.11 -18.10 -18.75
CA ALA A 966 12.94 -18.61 -20.10
C ALA A 966 14.24 -19.22 -20.64
N SER A 967 14.12 -20.21 -21.52
CA SER A 967 15.22 -20.64 -22.38
C SER A 967 15.62 -19.55 -23.38
N SER A 968 16.79 -19.68 -23.98
CA SER A 968 17.34 -18.71 -24.93
C SER A 968 16.46 -18.47 -26.16
N ASP A 969 15.69 -19.47 -26.58
CA ASP A 969 14.72 -19.38 -27.68
C ASP A 969 13.31 -18.95 -27.21
N GLY A 970 13.07 -18.89 -25.90
CA GLY A 970 11.78 -18.56 -25.27
C GLY A 970 10.70 -19.63 -25.40
N THR A 971 11.04 -20.88 -25.74
CA THR A 971 10.08 -21.99 -25.89
C THR A 971 9.80 -22.69 -24.57
N ASN A 972 10.84 -22.90 -23.76
CA ASN A 972 10.74 -23.50 -22.43
C ASN A 972 10.68 -22.39 -21.37
N LEU A 973 9.63 -22.40 -20.56
CA LEU A 973 9.44 -21.44 -19.47
C LEU A 973 9.28 -22.16 -18.15
N VAL A 974 9.77 -21.53 -17.09
CA VAL A 974 9.51 -21.93 -15.69
C VAL A 974 8.95 -20.74 -14.93
N ALA A 975 7.94 -20.98 -14.10
CA ALA A 975 7.29 -19.96 -13.30
C ALA A 975 7.09 -20.46 -11.85
N ALA A 976 7.27 -19.56 -10.90
CA ALA A 976 7.13 -19.81 -9.47
C ALA A 976 5.94 -19.06 -8.88
N VAL A 977 5.19 -19.72 -7.98
CA VAL A 977 4.10 -19.11 -7.22
C VAL A 977 4.49 -18.97 -5.75
N ARG A 978 4.34 -17.77 -5.18
CA ARG A 978 4.57 -17.51 -3.76
C ARG A 978 3.49 -18.21 -2.92
N GLY A 979 3.89 -19.23 -2.17
CA GLY A 979 2.96 -20.06 -1.39
C GLY A 979 2.25 -21.14 -2.22
N GLY A 980 2.69 -21.38 -3.46
CA GLY A 980 2.11 -22.34 -4.41
C GLY A 980 3.16 -23.26 -5.05
N GLN A 981 2.86 -23.79 -6.23
CA GLN A 981 3.70 -24.75 -6.96
C GLN A 981 4.68 -24.05 -7.93
N LEU A 982 5.62 -24.83 -8.48
CA LEU A 982 6.33 -24.45 -9.71
C LEU A 982 5.49 -24.85 -10.92
N PHE A 983 5.68 -24.18 -12.05
CA PHE A 983 5.03 -24.54 -13.30
C PHE A 983 6.06 -24.51 -14.42
N THR A 984 6.03 -25.51 -15.31
CA THR A 984 6.84 -25.53 -16.54
C THR A 984 5.97 -25.51 -17.78
N SER A 985 6.48 -24.90 -18.84
CA SER A 985 5.86 -24.85 -20.17
C SER A 985 6.91 -25.16 -21.22
N THR A 986 6.56 -25.93 -22.25
CA THR A 986 7.43 -26.27 -23.38
C THR A 986 6.96 -25.64 -24.69
N ASN A 987 5.94 -24.77 -24.63
CA ASN A 987 5.28 -24.18 -25.79
C ASN A 987 5.06 -22.66 -25.62
N SER A 988 6.08 -21.96 -25.09
CA SER A 988 6.06 -20.51 -24.88
C SER A 988 4.86 -20.03 -24.05
N GLY A 989 4.48 -20.79 -23.02
CA GLY A 989 3.46 -20.40 -22.05
C GLY A 989 2.01 -20.63 -22.51
N VAL A 990 1.79 -21.30 -23.66
CA VAL A 990 0.44 -21.67 -24.11
C VAL A 990 -0.21 -22.68 -23.16
N ALA A 991 0.56 -23.66 -22.69
CA ALA A 991 0.16 -24.63 -21.68
C ALA A 991 1.18 -24.69 -20.55
N TRP A 992 0.72 -24.95 -19.33
CA TRP A 992 1.53 -25.03 -18.12
C TRP A 992 1.27 -26.34 -17.38
N THR A 993 2.34 -26.98 -16.93
CA THR A 993 2.29 -28.19 -16.10
C THR A 993 2.74 -27.85 -14.69
N ALA A 994 1.91 -28.12 -13.69
CA ALA A 994 2.27 -27.96 -12.28
C ALA A 994 3.36 -28.95 -11.87
N ARG A 995 4.35 -28.47 -11.11
CA ARG A 995 5.51 -29.20 -10.60
C ARG A 995 5.69 -28.91 -9.12
N GLU A 996 6.29 -29.86 -8.39
CA GLU A 996 6.55 -29.73 -6.96
C GLU A 996 5.31 -29.47 -6.08
N THR A 997 5.49 -29.39 -4.76
CA THR A 997 4.42 -29.05 -3.81
C THR A 997 4.42 -27.57 -3.45
N ASN A 998 3.37 -27.13 -2.75
CA ASN A 998 3.18 -25.75 -2.32
C ASN A 998 4.31 -25.28 -1.39
N ARG A 999 5.05 -24.25 -1.81
CA ARG A 999 6.13 -23.61 -1.05
C ARG A 999 6.20 -22.11 -1.35
N PHE A 1000 6.99 -21.39 -0.57
CA PHE A 1000 7.30 -19.99 -0.84
C PHE A 1000 8.38 -19.86 -1.93
N TRP A 1001 8.10 -20.40 -3.14
CA TRP A 1001 9.00 -20.27 -4.29
C TRP A 1001 9.22 -18.79 -4.61
N TYR A 1002 10.49 -18.39 -4.69
CA TYR A 1002 10.86 -16.98 -4.72
C TYR A 1002 11.62 -16.57 -5.99
N CYS A 1003 12.52 -17.41 -6.49
CA CYS A 1003 13.24 -17.15 -7.74
C CYS A 1003 13.47 -18.46 -8.51
N VAL A 1004 13.42 -18.38 -9.84
CA VAL A 1004 13.73 -19.49 -10.76
C VAL A 1004 14.75 -19.05 -11.80
N ALA A 1005 15.59 -19.98 -12.24
CA ALA A 1005 16.55 -19.80 -13.32
C ALA A 1005 16.51 -21.00 -14.27
N SER A 1006 16.85 -20.75 -15.54
CA SER A 1006 16.90 -21.76 -16.59
C SER A 1006 18.24 -21.68 -17.32
N SER A 1007 18.78 -22.83 -17.73
CA SER A 1007 19.81 -22.89 -18.77
C SER A 1007 19.26 -22.43 -20.12
N ALA A 1008 20.15 -22.09 -21.05
CA ALA A 1008 19.79 -21.59 -22.37
C ALA A 1008 18.97 -22.60 -23.19
N ASN A 1009 19.14 -23.91 -22.96
CA ASN A 1009 18.37 -24.96 -23.61
C ASN A 1009 17.09 -25.37 -22.85
N GLY A 1010 16.82 -24.82 -21.66
CA GLY A 1010 15.64 -25.16 -20.86
C GLY A 1010 15.68 -26.50 -20.12
N VAL A 1011 16.79 -27.23 -20.19
CA VAL A 1011 16.92 -28.58 -19.59
C VAL A 1011 17.32 -28.52 -18.12
N ASN A 1012 18.31 -27.68 -17.79
CA ASN A 1012 18.77 -27.51 -16.41
C ASN A 1012 18.02 -26.32 -15.80
N LEU A 1013 17.20 -26.58 -14.79
CA LEU A 1013 16.44 -25.56 -14.07
C LEU A 1013 16.90 -25.49 -12.62
N ALA A 1014 16.85 -24.29 -12.05
CA ALA A 1014 17.09 -24.07 -10.63
C ALA A 1014 15.98 -23.21 -10.03
N ALA A 1015 15.58 -23.51 -8.81
CA ALA A 1015 14.53 -22.80 -8.09
C ALA A 1015 14.93 -22.65 -6.63
N VAL A 1016 14.54 -21.55 -6.02
CA VAL A 1016 14.77 -21.31 -4.59
C VAL A 1016 13.46 -20.96 -3.91
N ASP A 1017 13.26 -21.45 -2.69
CA ASP A 1017 12.20 -20.99 -1.81
C ASP A 1017 12.74 -20.17 -0.63
N TYR A 1018 11.94 -19.20 -0.18
CA TYR A 1018 12.39 -18.16 0.76
C TYR A 1018 12.26 -18.59 2.23
N LEU A 1019 11.22 -19.35 2.58
CA LEU A 1019 10.86 -19.62 3.98
C LEU A 1019 10.82 -21.12 4.35
N GLY A 1020 10.87 -22.03 3.36
CA GLY A 1020 10.62 -23.44 3.61
C GLY A 1020 9.18 -23.69 4.11
N PRO A 1021 8.79 -24.96 4.34
CA PRO A 1021 7.50 -25.30 4.94
C PRO A 1021 7.39 -24.94 6.44
N THR A 1022 8.51 -24.68 7.11
CA THR A 1022 8.59 -24.41 8.57
C THR A 1022 8.90 -22.96 8.91
N PHE A 1023 8.87 -22.05 7.93
CA PHE A 1023 9.19 -20.62 8.09
C PHE A 1023 10.60 -20.32 8.64
N SER A 1024 11.52 -21.31 8.59
CA SER A 1024 12.89 -21.24 9.10
C SER A 1024 13.96 -21.12 8.01
N GLY A 1025 13.56 -20.79 6.78
CA GLY A 1025 14.41 -20.70 5.59
C GLY A 1025 14.15 -21.84 4.61
N GLY A 1026 14.28 -21.56 3.31
CA GLY A 1026 14.08 -22.53 2.22
C GLY A 1026 15.39 -23.09 1.65
N ARG A 1027 15.29 -23.90 0.61
CA ARG A 1027 16.39 -24.61 -0.06
C ARG A 1027 16.51 -24.18 -1.51
N ILE A 1028 17.64 -24.55 -2.10
CA ILE A 1028 17.82 -24.56 -3.55
C ILE A 1028 17.38 -25.91 -4.07
N TYR A 1029 16.68 -25.92 -5.19
CA TYR A 1029 16.24 -27.10 -5.91
C TYR A 1029 16.77 -27.04 -7.35
N THR A 1030 17.25 -28.16 -7.87
CA THR A 1030 17.76 -28.26 -9.24
C THR A 1030 17.06 -29.39 -9.99
N SER A 1031 16.80 -29.19 -11.27
CA SER A 1031 16.32 -30.20 -12.20
C SER A 1031 17.29 -30.30 -13.37
N SER A 1032 17.54 -31.52 -13.85
CA SER A 1032 18.33 -31.79 -15.06
C SER A 1032 17.48 -32.42 -16.17
N ASP A 1033 16.16 -32.39 -16.02
CA ASP A 1033 15.18 -33.04 -16.91
C ASP A 1033 14.02 -32.10 -17.29
N SER A 1034 14.32 -30.80 -17.44
CA SER A 1034 13.35 -29.76 -17.81
C SER A 1034 12.21 -29.59 -16.79
N GLY A 1035 12.49 -29.82 -15.51
CA GLY A 1035 11.58 -29.60 -14.39
C GLY A 1035 10.62 -30.76 -14.13
N VAL A 1036 10.85 -31.95 -14.69
CA VAL A 1036 10.05 -33.16 -14.40
C VAL A 1036 10.35 -33.66 -13.00
N THR A 1037 11.63 -33.74 -12.62
CA THR A 1037 12.09 -34.05 -11.27
C THR A 1037 12.94 -32.92 -10.71
N TRP A 1038 12.80 -32.67 -9.40
CA TRP A 1038 13.57 -31.66 -8.68
C TRP A 1038 14.30 -32.29 -7.51
N THR A 1039 15.61 -32.04 -7.45
CA THR A 1039 16.45 -32.48 -6.35
C THR A 1039 16.75 -31.31 -5.42
N PRO A 1040 16.51 -31.41 -4.09
CA PRO A 1040 16.94 -30.40 -3.13
C PRO A 1040 18.47 -30.44 -2.95
N ARG A 1041 19.14 -29.29 -3.04
CA ARG A 1041 20.61 -29.17 -3.16
C ARG A 1041 21.34 -28.33 -2.10
N ALA A 1042 20.65 -27.65 -1.17
CA ALA A 1042 21.31 -26.84 -0.13
C ALA A 1042 20.56 -26.83 1.22
N SER A 1043 21.21 -26.30 2.27
CA SER A 1043 20.62 -26.11 3.62
C SER A 1043 19.67 -24.90 3.70
N ASN A 1044 18.78 -24.94 4.70
CA ASN A 1044 17.70 -23.97 4.87
C ASN A 1044 18.23 -22.54 5.09
N ARG A 1045 17.97 -21.62 4.16
CA ARG A 1045 18.36 -20.20 4.16
C ARG A 1045 17.28 -19.34 3.48
N ARG A 1046 17.37 -18.02 3.65
CA ARG A 1046 16.46 -17.07 2.97
C ARG A 1046 16.97 -16.72 1.58
N TRP A 1047 16.88 -17.68 0.66
CA TRP A 1047 17.30 -17.50 -0.72
C TRP A 1047 16.39 -16.51 -1.47
N THR A 1048 16.97 -15.48 -2.07
CA THR A 1048 16.21 -14.41 -2.75
C THR A 1048 16.42 -14.36 -4.25
N SER A 1049 17.56 -14.82 -4.76
CA SER A 1049 17.80 -14.88 -6.20
C SER A 1049 18.75 -16.00 -6.54
N ILE A 1050 18.55 -16.59 -7.72
CA ILE A 1050 19.44 -17.59 -8.32
C ILE A 1050 19.62 -17.27 -9.80
N ALA A 1051 20.83 -17.43 -10.32
CA ALA A 1051 21.12 -17.29 -11.74
C ALA A 1051 21.95 -18.48 -12.23
N SER A 1052 21.83 -18.76 -13.53
CA SER A 1052 22.48 -19.90 -14.17
C SER A 1052 23.30 -19.44 -15.38
N SER A 1053 24.44 -20.06 -15.59
CA SER A 1053 25.15 -20.04 -16.87
C SER A 1053 24.33 -20.71 -17.99
N ALA A 1054 24.64 -20.41 -19.24
CA ALA A 1054 23.88 -20.89 -20.40
C ALA A 1054 23.84 -22.43 -20.50
N ASN A 1055 24.90 -23.12 -20.09
CA ASN A 1055 24.97 -24.59 -20.08
C ASN A 1055 24.41 -25.22 -18.79
N GLY A 1056 24.07 -24.43 -17.77
CA GLY A 1056 23.57 -24.90 -16.49
C GLY A 1056 24.63 -25.43 -15.52
N THR A 1057 25.92 -25.42 -15.88
CA THR A 1057 26.97 -26.01 -15.04
C THR A 1057 27.40 -25.10 -13.89
N ARG A 1058 27.31 -23.78 -14.08
CA ARG A 1058 27.57 -22.80 -13.02
C ARG A 1058 26.26 -22.17 -12.56
N LEU A 1059 26.07 -22.14 -11.24
CA LEU A 1059 24.95 -21.47 -10.59
C LEU A 1059 25.48 -20.49 -9.53
N VAL A 1060 24.81 -19.36 -9.39
CA VAL A 1060 25.04 -18.41 -8.29
C VAL A 1060 23.72 -18.14 -7.59
N ALA A 1061 23.72 -18.21 -6.27
CA ALA A 1061 22.55 -17.96 -5.45
C ALA A 1061 22.90 -17.00 -4.31
N VAL A 1062 21.96 -16.14 -3.94
CA VAL A 1062 22.17 -15.15 -2.89
C VAL A 1062 21.14 -15.26 -1.79
N GLU A 1063 21.60 -14.96 -0.58
CA GLU A 1063 20.80 -14.99 0.65
C GLU A 1063 20.55 -13.58 1.16
N LYS A 1064 19.29 -13.28 1.46
CA LYS A 1064 18.90 -12.06 2.16
C LYS A 1064 18.85 -12.32 3.65
N ALA A 1065 19.80 -11.76 4.38
CA ALA A 1065 19.77 -11.82 5.82
C ALA A 1065 18.93 -10.68 6.38
N VAL A 1066 17.74 -11.04 6.85
CA VAL A 1066 16.93 -10.20 7.73
C VAL A 1066 16.72 -11.01 9.00
N ASP A 1067 17.06 -10.44 10.15
CA ASP A 1067 16.41 -10.88 11.37
C ASP A 1067 14.93 -10.42 11.34
N ASN A 1068 14.13 -10.90 12.28
CA ASN A 1068 12.69 -10.60 12.33
C ASN A 1068 12.37 -9.12 12.65
N TYR A 1069 13.38 -8.24 12.73
CA TYR A 1069 13.24 -6.82 13.07
C TYR A 1069 13.77 -5.85 11.99
N GLY A 1070 14.18 -6.37 10.83
CA GLY A 1070 14.66 -5.50 9.74
C GLY A 1070 16.09 -5.00 9.92
N LEU A 1071 16.90 -5.64 10.78
CA LEU A 1071 18.34 -5.40 10.84
C LEU A 1071 19.08 -6.41 9.93
N PRO A 1072 20.15 -5.96 9.24
CA PRO A 1072 20.86 -6.80 8.30
C PRO A 1072 21.63 -7.89 9.07
N GLY A 1073 21.31 -9.16 8.79
CA GLY A 1073 22.12 -10.30 9.23
C GLY A 1073 23.26 -10.60 8.23
N SER A 1074 23.96 -11.72 8.41
CA SER A 1074 25.10 -12.11 7.57
C SER A 1074 24.67 -12.83 6.28
N GLY A 1075 24.11 -12.10 5.31
CA GLY A 1075 23.75 -12.64 3.99
C GLY A 1075 24.98 -12.96 3.14
N GLN A 1076 24.99 -14.10 2.46
CA GLN A 1076 26.13 -14.55 1.64
C GLN A 1076 25.75 -14.81 0.18
N ILE A 1077 26.76 -14.80 -0.69
CA ILE A 1077 26.68 -15.27 -2.08
C ILE A 1077 27.26 -16.68 -2.13
N TYR A 1078 26.55 -17.61 -2.76
CA TYR A 1078 26.94 -19.00 -2.91
C TYR A 1078 27.12 -19.35 -4.38
N LEU A 1079 28.14 -20.15 -4.66
CA LEU A 1079 28.56 -20.52 -6.00
C LEU A 1079 28.57 -22.04 -6.13
N SER A 1080 28.14 -22.52 -7.28
CA SER A 1080 28.27 -23.90 -7.71
C SER A 1080 28.90 -23.94 -9.09
N THR A 1081 29.79 -24.91 -9.30
CA THR A 1081 30.44 -25.19 -10.60
C THR A 1081 30.09 -26.56 -11.15
N ASP A 1082 29.21 -27.28 -10.47
CA ASP A 1082 28.81 -28.66 -10.74
C ASP A 1082 27.27 -28.79 -10.84
N SER A 1083 26.62 -27.81 -11.46
CA SER A 1083 25.16 -27.76 -11.68
C SER A 1083 24.33 -27.81 -10.40
N GLY A 1084 24.86 -27.25 -9.32
CA GLY A 1084 24.20 -27.17 -8.02
C GLY A 1084 24.38 -28.39 -7.14
N VAL A 1085 25.26 -29.35 -7.46
CA VAL A 1085 25.53 -30.51 -6.60
C VAL A 1085 26.28 -30.09 -5.33
N THR A 1086 27.28 -29.22 -5.46
CA THR A 1086 27.99 -28.60 -4.36
C THR A 1086 27.87 -27.08 -4.41
N TRP A 1087 27.82 -26.46 -3.22
CA TRP A 1087 27.69 -25.02 -3.05
C TRP A 1087 28.76 -24.52 -2.08
N ASN A 1088 29.56 -23.58 -2.54
CA ASN A 1088 30.58 -22.92 -1.72
C ASN A 1088 30.16 -21.47 -1.48
N ALA A 1089 30.20 -21.03 -0.22
CA ALA A 1089 30.07 -19.61 0.07
C ALA A 1089 31.28 -18.88 -0.53
N SER A 1090 31.03 -17.79 -1.25
CA SER A 1090 32.09 -16.87 -1.67
C SER A 1090 32.76 -16.32 -0.41
N ALA A 1091 34.10 -16.42 -0.31
CA ALA A 1091 34.84 -15.86 0.81
C ALA A 1091 34.59 -14.35 0.87
N ALA A 1092 33.80 -13.89 1.84
CA ALA A 1092 33.42 -12.51 2.01
C ALA A 1092 34.57 -11.63 2.56
N GLY A 1093 35.80 -11.78 2.06
CA GLY A 1093 36.99 -11.13 2.60
C GLY A 1093 38.05 -10.68 1.57
N GLN A 1094 37.80 -10.81 0.27
CA GLN A 1094 38.70 -10.32 -0.78
C GLN A 1094 37.99 -9.27 -1.64
N PHE A 1095 37.60 -8.14 -1.04
CA PHE A 1095 37.29 -6.92 -1.77
C PHE A 1095 38.61 -6.24 -2.10
N GLN A 1096 39.19 -6.55 -3.26
CA GLN A 1096 40.49 -6.00 -3.63
C GLN A 1096 40.38 -4.49 -3.88
N SER A 1097 41.01 -3.68 -3.02
CA SER A 1097 41.64 -2.43 -3.44
C SER A 1097 42.91 -2.78 -4.20
N GLY A 1098 43.12 -2.13 -5.35
CA GLY A 1098 44.15 -2.50 -6.32
C GLY A 1098 45.55 -2.67 -5.70
N GLY A 1099 46.19 -3.79 -6.02
CA GLY A 1099 47.56 -4.13 -5.61
C GLY A 1099 48.05 -5.41 -6.29
N SER A 1100 49.33 -5.41 -6.68
CA SER A 1100 50.08 -6.38 -7.49
C SER A 1100 49.92 -7.87 -7.10
N PRO A 1101 50.21 -8.85 -8.01
CA PRO A 1101 50.02 -10.27 -7.76
C PRO A 1101 50.79 -10.74 -6.52
N GLY A 1102 50.06 -11.33 -5.56
CA GLY A 1102 50.65 -11.94 -4.38
C GLY A 1102 51.49 -13.19 -4.69
N PRO A 1103 52.27 -13.69 -3.71
CA PRO A 1103 53.18 -14.82 -3.88
C PRO A 1103 52.46 -16.12 -4.26
N TYR A 1104 53.01 -16.85 -5.23
CA TYR A 1104 52.49 -18.15 -5.68
C TYR A 1104 52.79 -19.22 -4.63
N SER A 1105 51.78 -19.88 -4.07
CA SER A 1105 51.94 -20.84 -2.96
C SER A 1105 51.28 -22.19 -3.21
N GLY A 1106 51.79 -23.23 -2.55
CA GLY A 1106 51.25 -24.59 -2.55
C GLY A 1106 51.02 -25.10 -1.13
N GLY A 1107 49.91 -25.81 -0.90
CA GLY A 1107 49.54 -26.37 0.41
C GLY A 1107 50.32 -27.63 0.80
N ALA A 1108 50.00 -28.19 1.97
CA ALA A 1108 50.60 -29.43 2.46
C ALA A 1108 50.51 -30.59 1.45
N GLY A 1109 51.60 -31.33 1.27
CA GLY A 1109 51.67 -32.43 0.30
C GLY A 1109 51.75 -32.01 -1.17
N SER A 1110 51.70 -30.70 -1.47
CA SER A 1110 51.83 -30.21 -2.85
C SER A 1110 53.30 -30.11 -3.28
N SER A 1111 53.54 -30.33 -4.58
CA SER A 1111 54.83 -30.13 -5.21
C SER A 1111 54.70 -29.17 -6.40
N ALA A 1112 55.73 -28.37 -6.64
CA ALA A 1112 55.80 -27.55 -7.84
C ALA A 1112 57.23 -27.42 -8.33
N ALA A 1113 57.37 -27.10 -9.61
CA ALA A 1113 58.65 -26.76 -10.19
C ALA A 1113 58.56 -25.54 -11.10
N MET A 1114 59.65 -24.80 -11.14
CA MET A 1114 59.84 -23.61 -11.95
C MET A 1114 61.03 -23.81 -12.87
N GLN A 1115 60.91 -23.46 -14.13
CA GLN A 1115 62.03 -23.39 -15.07
C GLN A 1115 62.30 -21.95 -15.50
N TYR A 1116 63.55 -21.52 -15.51
CA TYR A 1116 63.92 -20.19 -15.98
C TYR A 1116 64.00 -20.14 -17.51
N LEU A 1117 63.29 -19.18 -18.12
CA LEU A 1117 63.22 -19.03 -19.58
C LEU A 1117 64.12 -17.90 -20.11
N GLY A 1118 64.70 -17.08 -19.23
CA GLY A 1118 65.50 -15.89 -19.59
C GLY A 1118 64.78 -14.56 -19.33
N ASN A 1119 65.52 -13.45 -19.37
CA ASN A 1119 65.02 -12.07 -19.16
C ASN A 1119 64.17 -11.88 -17.88
N GLY A 1120 64.53 -12.54 -16.78
CA GLY A 1120 63.81 -12.47 -15.52
C GLY A 1120 62.54 -13.35 -15.45
N VAL A 1121 62.19 -14.09 -16.49
CA VAL A 1121 60.94 -14.87 -16.55
C VAL A 1121 61.14 -16.32 -16.11
N TRP A 1122 60.33 -16.76 -15.15
CA TRP A 1122 60.22 -18.15 -14.69
C TRP A 1122 58.86 -18.73 -15.07
N GLN A 1123 58.83 -19.98 -15.53
CA GLN A 1123 57.60 -20.67 -15.92
C GLN A 1123 57.28 -21.83 -14.98
N SER A 1124 56.02 -21.93 -14.54
CA SER A 1124 55.55 -23.08 -13.77
C SER A 1124 55.46 -24.33 -14.66
N MET A 1125 56.00 -25.44 -14.20
CA MET A 1125 55.92 -26.74 -14.87
C MET A 1125 54.82 -27.60 -14.26
N SER A 1126 53.95 -28.18 -15.10
CA SER A 1126 52.97 -29.19 -14.68
C SER A 1126 53.63 -30.51 -14.30
N GLU A 1127 52.95 -31.36 -13.51
CA GLU A 1127 53.46 -32.70 -13.16
C GLU A 1127 53.75 -33.57 -14.41
N SER A 1128 53.02 -33.36 -15.50
CA SER A 1128 53.29 -34.01 -16.78
C SER A 1128 54.57 -33.47 -17.46
N GLN A 1129 54.92 -32.20 -17.27
CA GLN A 1129 56.20 -31.62 -17.72
C GLN A 1129 57.38 -32.01 -16.81
N LEU A 1130 57.13 -32.27 -15.53
CA LEU A 1130 58.11 -32.82 -14.58
C LEU A 1130 58.41 -34.30 -14.81
N ALA A 1131 57.39 -35.10 -15.19
CA ALA A 1131 57.57 -36.47 -15.66
C ALA A 1131 58.26 -36.53 -17.03
N ALA A 1132 58.07 -35.50 -17.87
CA ALA A 1132 58.78 -35.32 -19.14
C ALA A 1132 60.25 -34.88 -18.98
N GLY A 1133 60.75 -34.71 -17.74
CA GLY A 1133 62.15 -34.46 -17.42
C GLY A 1133 63.01 -35.73 -17.24
N ALA A 1134 62.43 -36.92 -17.40
CA ALA A 1134 63.16 -38.16 -17.60
C ALA A 1134 62.58 -38.84 -18.84
N VAL A 1135 63.16 -38.55 -20.00
CA VAL A 1135 62.84 -39.25 -21.25
C VAL A 1135 63.26 -40.72 -21.08
N LYS A 1136 62.39 -41.52 -20.47
CA LYS A 1136 62.38 -42.97 -20.58
C LYS A 1136 61.80 -43.30 -21.94
N THR A 1137 62.65 -43.87 -22.78
CA THR A 1137 62.47 -44.30 -24.18
C THR A 1137 61.46 -45.46 -24.36
N ALA A 1138 60.27 -45.36 -23.76
CA ALA A 1138 59.25 -46.43 -23.82
C ALA A 1138 57.84 -45.98 -24.27
N GLN A 1139 57.67 -44.76 -24.78
CA GLN A 1139 56.40 -44.34 -25.40
C GLN A 1139 56.65 -43.64 -26.74
N LEU A 1140 56.95 -44.44 -27.76
CA LEU A 1140 56.59 -44.15 -29.14
C LEU A 1140 55.81 -45.36 -29.65
N ALA A 1141 54.51 -45.38 -29.32
CA ALA A 1141 53.56 -46.18 -30.09
C ALA A 1141 53.27 -45.42 -31.38
N ASP A 1142 53.22 -46.17 -32.47
CA ASP A 1142 52.94 -45.74 -33.83
C ASP A 1142 51.71 -44.82 -33.93
N GLY A 1143 51.82 -43.71 -34.67
CA GLY A 1143 50.66 -43.02 -35.25
C GLY A 1143 50.07 -41.74 -34.61
N SER A 1144 50.71 -41.00 -33.70
CA SER A 1144 50.08 -39.77 -33.12
C SER A 1144 50.90 -38.48 -33.07
N VAL A 1145 51.63 -38.14 -34.14
CA VAL A 1145 52.15 -36.78 -34.34
C VAL A 1145 51.72 -36.25 -35.71
N THR A 1146 50.72 -35.37 -35.73
CA THR A 1146 50.34 -34.61 -36.94
C THR A 1146 51.25 -33.40 -37.12
N ALA A 1147 51.52 -33.05 -38.38
CA ALA A 1147 52.48 -32.03 -38.84
C ALA A 1147 52.25 -30.59 -38.31
N ALA A 1148 51.24 -30.34 -37.49
CA ALA A 1148 50.92 -29.03 -36.94
C ALA A 1148 51.60 -28.74 -35.58
N LYS A 1149 52.34 -29.68 -34.99
CA LYS A 1149 53.05 -29.49 -33.70
C LYS A 1149 54.56 -29.27 -33.81
N ILE A 1150 55.09 -29.12 -35.02
CA ILE A 1150 56.50 -28.76 -35.26
C ILE A 1150 56.53 -27.54 -36.17
N SER A 1151 56.22 -26.36 -35.63
CA SER A 1151 56.52 -25.09 -36.29
C SER A 1151 56.95 -24.04 -35.25
N GLY A 1152 58.26 -23.93 -35.07
CA GLY A 1152 58.98 -22.90 -34.31
C GLY A 1152 60.49 -23.18 -34.44
N PRO A 1153 61.33 -22.17 -34.68
CA PRO A 1153 62.36 -22.19 -35.73
C PRO A 1153 63.59 -23.05 -35.40
N LEU A 1154 64.01 -23.89 -36.35
CA LEU A 1154 65.33 -24.53 -36.34
C LEU A 1154 66.40 -23.51 -36.78
N PRO A 1155 67.57 -23.45 -36.12
CA PRO A 1155 68.75 -22.84 -36.71
C PRO A 1155 69.34 -23.80 -37.75
N GLY A 1156 69.31 -23.41 -39.02
CA GLY A 1156 70.13 -24.00 -40.10
C GLY A 1156 69.44 -25.10 -40.93
N SER A 1157 69.27 -24.82 -42.23
CA SER A 1157 68.91 -25.82 -43.23
C SER A 1157 70.00 -26.89 -43.38
N LEU A 1158 69.66 -28.17 -43.23
CA LEU A 1158 70.55 -29.28 -43.61
C LEU A 1158 70.93 -29.16 -45.09
N ILE A 1159 72.22 -29.12 -45.40
CA ILE A 1159 72.73 -29.10 -46.77
C ILE A 1159 72.81 -30.56 -47.27
N TRP A 1160 72.14 -30.90 -48.37
CA TRP A 1160 72.19 -32.24 -48.96
C TRP A 1160 73.30 -32.37 -50.01
N ARG A 1161 74.07 -33.46 -49.96
CA ARG A 1161 75.14 -33.80 -50.91
C ARG A 1161 74.90 -35.19 -51.51
N SER A 1162 75.02 -35.32 -52.83
CA SER A 1162 74.98 -36.64 -53.48
C SER A 1162 76.37 -37.26 -53.48
N VAL A 1163 76.46 -38.55 -53.14
CA VAL A 1163 77.70 -39.33 -53.07
C VAL A 1163 77.57 -40.50 -54.05
N ALA A 1164 78.46 -40.53 -55.04
CA ALA A 1164 78.53 -41.61 -56.04
C ALA A 1164 79.67 -42.62 -55.76
N GLY A 1165 80.59 -42.32 -54.84
CA GLY A 1165 81.68 -43.22 -54.42
C GLY A 1165 81.26 -44.26 -53.38
N THR A 1166 82.17 -45.14 -52.96
CA THR A 1166 81.91 -46.16 -51.91
C THR A 1166 82.33 -45.71 -50.50
N THR A 1167 82.96 -44.54 -50.35
CA THR A 1167 83.34 -43.96 -49.05
C THR A 1167 83.13 -42.44 -49.02
N GLN A 1168 82.78 -41.88 -47.86
CA GLN A 1168 82.57 -40.45 -47.63
C GLN A 1168 82.83 -40.07 -46.17
N SER A 1169 83.51 -38.96 -45.88
CA SER A 1169 83.57 -38.40 -44.51
C SER A 1169 82.44 -37.40 -44.30
N ALA A 1170 81.70 -37.53 -43.20
CA ALA A 1170 80.60 -36.66 -42.85
C ALA A 1170 81.07 -35.35 -42.23
N VAL A 1171 80.30 -34.30 -42.53
CA VAL A 1171 80.36 -32.96 -41.93
C VAL A 1171 79.09 -32.79 -41.11
N GLY A 1172 79.19 -32.18 -39.93
CA GLY A 1172 78.03 -31.86 -39.09
C GLY A 1172 77.01 -31.00 -39.85
N ASN A 1173 75.73 -31.19 -39.54
CA ASN A 1173 74.58 -30.52 -40.13
C ASN A 1173 74.44 -30.70 -41.66
N THR A 1174 74.87 -31.85 -42.18
CA THR A 1174 74.84 -32.18 -43.63
C THR A 1174 74.13 -33.52 -43.87
N GLY A 1175 73.30 -33.58 -44.91
CA GLY A 1175 72.63 -34.80 -45.38
C GLY A 1175 73.33 -35.41 -46.59
N TYR A 1176 73.37 -36.74 -46.69
CA TYR A 1176 74.04 -37.47 -47.78
C TYR A 1176 73.06 -38.38 -48.52
N LEU A 1177 72.98 -38.21 -49.84
CA LEU A 1177 72.21 -39.06 -50.74
C LEU A 1177 73.17 -40.07 -51.41
N LEU A 1178 73.06 -41.35 -51.04
CA LEU A 1178 74.02 -42.40 -51.38
C LEU A 1178 73.45 -43.27 -52.49
N ALA A 1179 73.85 -43.02 -53.74
CA ALA A 1179 73.21 -43.58 -54.93
C ALA A 1179 73.97 -44.76 -55.58
N ASN A 1180 75.05 -45.24 -54.96
CA ASN A 1180 75.92 -46.26 -55.53
C ASN A 1180 75.28 -47.67 -55.53
N ALA A 1181 75.54 -48.46 -56.58
CA ALA A 1181 75.12 -49.86 -56.67
C ALA A 1181 75.89 -50.78 -55.70
N ALA A 1182 77.05 -50.34 -55.18
CA ALA A 1182 77.81 -50.99 -54.11
C ALA A 1182 77.65 -50.24 -52.77
N LEU A 1183 77.91 -50.93 -51.64
CA LEU A 1183 77.78 -50.37 -50.30
C LEU A 1183 78.61 -49.09 -50.14
N THR A 1184 77.97 -48.00 -49.71
CA THR A 1184 78.65 -46.72 -49.45
C THR A 1184 78.82 -46.47 -47.96
N THR A 1185 80.06 -46.28 -47.49
CA THR A 1185 80.35 -46.02 -46.08
C THR A 1185 80.59 -44.53 -45.80
N VAL A 1186 79.77 -43.94 -44.94
CA VAL A 1186 79.88 -42.57 -44.45
C VAL A 1186 80.53 -42.57 -43.06
N THR A 1187 81.75 -42.08 -42.90
CA THR A 1187 82.41 -41.97 -41.60
C THR A 1187 81.95 -40.71 -40.88
N LEU A 1188 81.54 -40.81 -39.60
CA LEU A 1188 81.09 -39.66 -38.81
C LEU A 1188 82.16 -38.54 -38.72
N PRO A 1189 81.78 -37.29 -38.41
CA PRO A 1189 82.75 -36.21 -38.21
C PRO A 1189 83.71 -36.57 -37.07
N ALA A 1190 85.02 -36.38 -37.24
CA ALA A 1190 86.01 -36.74 -36.21
C ALA A 1190 85.94 -35.83 -34.97
N THR A 1191 85.51 -34.57 -35.12
CA THR A 1191 85.38 -33.56 -34.06
C THR A 1191 83.99 -32.88 -34.09
N PRO A 1192 82.90 -33.59 -33.78
CA PRO A 1192 81.53 -33.06 -33.88
C PRO A 1192 81.20 -32.11 -32.72
N ALA A 1193 80.48 -31.03 -33.00
CA ALA A 1193 79.90 -30.14 -31.98
C ALA A 1193 78.63 -30.77 -31.39
N VAL A 1194 78.30 -30.47 -30.13
CA VAL A 1194 77.03 -30.91 -29.53
C VAL A 1194 75.88 -30.28 -30.31
N GLY A 1195 74.95 -31.10 -30.79
CA GLY A 1195 73.84 -30.69 -31.65
C GLY A 1195 74.07 -30.93 -33.15
N ASP A 1196 75.27 -31.33 -33.58
CA ASP A 1196 75.52 -31.64 -35.00
C ASP A 1196 74.64 -32.80 -35.50
N VAL A 1197 73.95 -32.58 -36.62
CA VAL A 1197 73.09 -33.56 -37.28
C VAL A 1197 73.79 -34.20 -38.48
N VAL A 1198 73.80 -35.53 -38.59
CA VAL A 1198 74.22 -36.24 -39.82
C VAL A 1198 73.07 -37.09 -40.31
N ARG A 1199 72.69 -36.91 -41.57
CA ARG A 1199 71.61 -37.69 -42.20
C ARG A 1199 72.11 -38.44 -43.42
N VAL A 1200 71.70 -39.69 -43.57
CA VAL A 1200 71.98 -40.49 -44.78
C VAL A 1200 70.68 -41.04 -45.36
N LEU A 1201 70.61 -41.10 -46.68
CA LEU A 1201 69.53 -41.71 -47.45
C LEU A 1201 70.13 -42.56 -48.58
N GLY A 1202 69.92 -43.88 -48.53
CA GLY A 1202 70.37 -44.80 -49.57
C GLY A 1202 69.41 -44.83 -50.75
N THR A 1203 69.81 -44.36 -51.93
CA THR A 1203 68.99 -44.51 -53.15
C THR A 1203 69.53 -45.60 -54.09
N GLY A 1204 70.79 -46.00 -53.92
CA GLY A 1204 71.45 -47.05 -54.70
C GLY A 1204 71.24 -48.47 -54.14
N ALA A 1205 71.30 -49.47 -55.02
CA ALA A 1205 71.01 -50.87 -54.70
C ALA A 1205 71.99 -51.51 -53.69
N GLY A 1206 73.18 -50.92 -53.49
CA GLY A 1206 74.20 -51.47 -52.59
C GLY A 1206 74.02 -51.14 -51.11
N GLY A 1207 73.06 -50.27 -50.77
CA GLY A 1207 72.85 -49.78 -49.40
C GLY A 1207 73.96 -48.86 -48.90
N TRP A 1208 73.97 -48.61 -47.59
CA TRP A 1208 74.94 -47.72 -46.94
C TRP A 1208 75.33 -48.18 -45.54
N ALA A 1209 76.47 -47.69 -45.05
CA ALA A 1209 76.92 -47.83 -43.66
C ALA A 1209 77.40 -46.48 -43.11
N ILE A 1210 77.08 -46.14 -41.88
CA ILE A 1210 77.68 -45.03 -41.14
C ILE A 1210 78.71 -45.62 -40.18
N ALA A 1211 79.99 -45.31 -40.39
CA ALA A 1211 81.08 -45.76 -39.55
C ALA A 1211 81.43 -44.73 -38.48
N GLN A 1212 81.65 -45.18 -37.24
CA GLN A 1212 82.12 -44.31 -36.15
C GLN A 1212 83.66 -44.15 -36.19
N ASN A 1213 84.17 -43.02 -35.68
CA ASN A 1213 85.61 -42.87 -35.41
C ASN A 1213 85.99 -43.50 -34.06
N ALA A 1214 87.29 -43.66 -33.80
CA ALA A 1214 87.79 -44.07 -32.50
C ALA A 1214 87.30 -43.09 -31.40
N GLY A 1215 86.76 -43.63 -30.31
CA GLY A 1215 86.18 -42.84 -29.21
C GLY A 1215 84.73 -42.38 -29.44
N GLN A 1216 84.09 -42.77 -30.55
CA GLN A 1216 82.68 -42.46 -30.81
C GLN A 1216 81.76 -43.67 -30.58
N GLN A 1217 80.47 -43.40 -30.41
CA GLN A 1217 79.42 -44.39 -30.23
C GLN A 1217 78.16 -44.00 -31.01
N ILE A 1218 77.55 -44.93 -31.74
CA ILE A 1218 76.24 -44.77 -32.38
C ILE A 1218 75.20 -45.53 -31.55
N ARG A 1219 74.08 -44.88 -31.21
CA ARG A 1219 72.97 -45.47 -30.47
C ARG A 1219 71.69 -45.47 -31.29
N LEU A 1220 71.10 -46.66 -31.46
CA LEU A 1220 69.78 -46.89 -32.04
C LEU A 1220 68.86 -47.40 -30.93
N GLY A 1221 68.12 -46.51 -30.27
CA GLY A 1221 67.29 -46.86 -29.11
C GLY A 1221 68.14 -47.38 -27.94
N ALA A 1222 67.82 -48.58 -27.43
CA ALA A 1222 68.55 -49.23 -26.34
C ALA A 1222 69.86 -49.91 -26.78
N THR A 1223 70.10 -50.02 -28.08
CA THR A 1223 71.25 -50.72 -28.67
C THR A 1223 72.33 -49.71 -29.04
N ALA A 1224 73.59 -50.00 -28.70
CA ALA A 1224 74.71 -49.09 -28.93
C ALA A 1224 75.93 -49.84 -29.47
N SER A 1225 76.69 -49.23 -30.37
CA SER A 1225 77.96 -49.77 -30.84
C SER A 1225 79.00 -49.73 -29.72
N THR A 1226 80.05 -50.55 -29.78
CA THR A 1226 81.07 -50.59 -28.72
C THR A 1226 82.03 -49.41 -28.86
N VAL A 1227 82.29 -48.68 -27.76
CA VAL A 1227 83.25 -47.57 -27.74
C VAL A 1227 84.67 -48.12 -27.95
N GLY A 1228 85.38 -47.63 -28.96
CA GLY A 1228 86.80 -47.97 -29.20
C GLY A 1228 87.07 -49.14 -30.16
N VAL A 1229 86.04 -49.77 -30.73
CA VAL A 1229 86.16 -50.77 -31.81
C VAL A 1229 85.37 -50.28 -33.03
N ALA A 1230 85.74 -50.65 -34.25
CA ALA A 1230 85.05 -50.18 -35.47
C ALA A 1230 83.61 -50.73 -35.55
N GLY A 1231 82.63 -49.96 -35.08
CA GLY A 1231 81.20 -50.24 -35.23
C GLY A 1231 80.56 -49.38 -36.31
N ASN A 1232 79.51 -49.89 -36.96
CA ASN A 1232 78.77 -49.15 -37.97
C ASN A 1232 77.26 -49.35 -37.87
N ALA A 1233 76.49 -48.37 -38.33
CA ALA A 1233 75.05 -48.50 -38.56
C ALA A 1233 74.81 -48.62 -40.07
N SER A 1234 74.22 -49.71 -40.56
CA SER A 1234 73.98 -49.92 -41.99
C SER A 1234 72.50 -50.02 -42.34
N GLY A 1235 72.14 -49.53 -43.52
CA GLY A 1235 70.79 -49.59 -44.07
C GLY A 1235 70.79 -50.03 -45.54
N GLY A 1236 69.72 -50.70 -45.96
CA GLY A 1236 69.53 -51.13 -47.35
C GLY A 1236 69.13 -50.00 -48.30
N GLN A 1237 68.79 -50.35 -49.54
CA GLN A 1237 68.22 -49.39 -50.50
C GLN A 1237 66.92 -48.79 -49.93
N TRP A 1238 66.80 -47.47 -50.08
CA TRP A 1238 65.73 -46.60 -49.55
C TRP A 1238 65.65 -46.49 -48.04
N ALA A 1239 66.61 -47.07 -47.30
CA ALA A 1239 66.73 -46.82 -45.88
C ALA A 1239 67.34 -45.43 -45.62
N ALA A 1240 66.90 -44.78 -44.57
CA ALA A 1240 67.39 -43.49 -44.10
C ALA A 1240 67.70 -43.53 -42.60
N LEU A 1241 68.68 -42.74 -42.16
CA LEU A 1241 68.99 -42.58 -40.74
C LEU A 1241 69.47 -41.15 -40.47
N GLU A 1242 68.92 -40.55 -39.42
CA GLU A 1242 69.31 -39.24 -38.90
C GLU A 1242 69.87 -39.40 -37.49
N LEU A 1243 71.11 -38.95 -37.31
CA LEU A 1243 71.86 -39.00 -36.05
C LEU A 1243 72.13 -37.58 -35.55
N VAL A 1244 72.00 -37.38 -34.23
CA VAL A 1244 72.39 -36.14 -33.55
C VAL A 1244 73.49 -36.43 -32.54
N HIS A 1245 74.54 -35.60 -32.54
CA HIS A 1245 75.60 -35.68 -31.55
C HIS A 1245 75.16 -35.03 -30.23
N LEU A 1246 75.18 -35.80 -29.14
CA LEU A 1246 74.77 -35.32 -27.81
C LEU A 1246 75.95 -34.93 -26.90
N GLY A 1247 77.19 -35.01 -27.41
CA GLY A 1247 78.41 -34.79 -26.65
C GLY A 1247 79.11 -36.08 -26.22
N GLY A 1248 80.39 -35.97 -25.86
CA GLY A 1248 81.21 -37.11 -25.43
C GLY A 1248 81.45 -38.18 -26.50
N GLY A 1249 81.32 -37.83 -27.79
CA GLY A 1249 81.47 -38.78 -28.91
C GLY A 1249 80.22 -39.62 -29.19
N VAL A 1250 79.10 -39.37 -28.51
CA VAL A 1250 77.85 -40.16 -28.64
C VAL A 1250 76.91 -39.53 -29.66
N PHE A 1251 76.58 -40.30 -30.71
CA PHE A 1251 75.55 -39.99 -31.70
C PHE A 1251 74.32 -40.85 -31.45
N VAL A 1252 73.15 -40.22 -31.38
CA VAL A 1252 71.88 -40.91 -31.14
C VAL A 1252 70.96 -40.74 -32.34
N ALA A 1253 70.32 -41.81 -32.76
CA ALA A 1253 69.32 -41.75 -33.79
C ALA A 1253 68.07 -41.02 -33.33
N VAL A 1254 67.70 -39.98 -34.08
CA VAL A 1254 66.50 -39.18 -33.86
C VAL A 1254 65.37 -39.57 -34.81
N SER A 1255 65.70 -40.11 -35.99
CA SER A 1255 64.75 -40.75 -36.91
C SER A 1255 65.44 -41.76 -37.83
N HIS A 1256 64.70 -42.77 -38.28
CA HIS A 1256 65.14 -43.68 -39.34
C HIS A 1256 63.95 -44.13 -40.19
N GLU A 1257 64.24 -44.58 -41.40
CA GLU A 1257 63.28 -45.15 -42.34
C GLU A 1257 63.90 -46.42 -42.92
N GLY A 1258 63.13 -47.51 -43.02
CA GLY A 1258 63.65 -48.84 -43.37
C GLY A 1258 64.38 -49.56 -42.23
N THR A 1259 64.83 -50.79 -42.52
CA THR A 1259 65.55 -51.64 -41.54
C THR A 1259 67.00 -51.18 -41.40
N ILE A 1260 67.38 -50.75 -40.19
CA ILE A 1260 68.74 -50.36 -39.83
C ILE A 1260 69.35 -51.42 -38.93
N THR A 1261 70.56 -51.85 -39.26
CA THR A 1261 71.34 -52.82 -38.48
C THR A 1261 72.55 -52.12 -37.85
N LEU A 1262 72.78 -52.35 -36.55
CA LEU A 1262 73.99 -51.91 -35.86
C LEU A 1262 74.97 -53.08 -35.80
N ASN A 1263 76.16 -52.92 -36.38
CA ASN A 1263 77.22 -53.94 -36.44
C ASN A 1263 78.43 -53.54 -35.61
#